data_AF-A0A954HC49-F1
#
_entry.id   AF-A0A954HC49-F1
#
_cell.length_a   1.000
_cell.length_b   1.000
_cell.length_c   1.000
_cell.angle_alpha   90.00
_cell.angle_beta   90.00
_cell.angle_gamma   90.00
#
_symmetry.space_group_name_H-M   'P 1'
#
loop_
_entity.id
_entity.type
_entity.pdbx_description
1 polymer ?
#
loop_
_entity_poly.entity_id
_entity_poly.type
_entity_poly.pdbx_seq_one_letter_code
_entity_poly.pdbx_strand_id
1 'polypeptide(L)'
;MMTHKINAQADQTQLNNTGWSAKQMVSRVMGACLLSVMFLFGATVNGAEPSDLQEWLSQPLSSGRSYDYLEDHSRYNNIADPFASDSQNQMTSNQGQSRAPDRWYEEYHRNSASTSASTPTLEDLLRSHIEQMGYSRPANDYREERPSYERSYYTPTDSSTDRNQDFQLNIQKLRELLEQYQSTPSTTPAPSQPVDQPASTLSPREERERKLAARYGDPVVGRFIMNISTQQALSVYQETARLIDTRHIQPTSYKDRAEYALGNLDLAIQNQYFLTANQISPSAQQVSNFRSGLRQMYQKYPVKNSSDALNLIYQTINMAQQTVGLRGSAVVTEFVYAATETLDKYSAFVPEDSYRKPSATLEDHIVGIGVEIKPEADSIMIMKTLPNGPAANAGLKQGDVILSIDGQSVSGKTLDWVVDRITGAEGSRIVLGVRRDSKTANVTMVRSRVKIESVSEYKMVSSDVGYIKLEKFAQASSEEMDKALWSLHNSGMKSLVIDLRGNPGGLLTTAIELSNKFLPSGTIVSTRGRTAGDQSMETATYEQTWKTPLVVLVDKNSASASEIFAAAIQENGRGIIVGERSYGKGTVQTHFPLQAVSGNLRITTAKFYSPKGREMAGAGVTPDIAVANSNVGEDLVLQRATEEARSGRAQNLAQSGSRNQTQTYPSLSSF
;
A
#
# COMPACT_ATOMS: atom_id res chain seq x y z
N MET A 1 19.48 -1.91 15.91
CA MET A 1 19.42 -1.04 14.73
C MET A 1 18.91 0.32 15.16
N MET A 2 19.80 1.29 15.37
CA MET A 2 19.52 2.73 15.35
C MET A 2 20.87 3.47 15.49
N THR A 3 21.46 3.80 14.34
CA THR A 3 22.57 4.76 14.25
C THR A 3 22.03 5.94 13.45
N HIS A 4 21.57 6.98 14.13
CA HIS A 4 21.33 8.28 13.51
C HIS A 4 22.65 9.06 13.46
N LYS A 5 23.03 9.49 12.26
CA LYS A 5 24.18 10.34 11.96
C LYS A 5 24.03 11.69 12.66
N ILE A 6 25.05 12.10 13.42
CA ILE A 6 25.26 13.49 13.83
C ILE A 6 25.82 14.24 12.61
N ASN A 7 25.06 15.19 12.07
CA ASN A 7 25.52 16.14 11.06
C ASN A 7 26.32 17.25 11.76
N ALA A 8 27.64 17.25 11.61
CA ALA A 8 28.48 18.39 11.95
C ALA A 8 28.74 19.21 10.68
N GLN A 9 27.98 20.29 10.48
CA GLN A 9 28.41 21.38 9.61
C GLN A 9 29.49 22.17 10.35
N ALA A 10 30.74 21.76 10.18
CA ALA A 10 31.89 22.61 10.46
C ALA A 10 32.31 23.23 9.13
N ASP A 11 32.20 24.55 9.06
CA ASP A 11 32.61 25.43 7.98
C ASP A 11 34.05 25.10 7.54
N GLN A 12 34.20 24.64 6.29
CA GLN A 12 35.45 24.12 5.71
C GLN A 12 36.56 25.20 5.62
N THR A 13 36.25 26.43 6.00
CA THR A 13 37.16 27.57 6.03
C THR A 13 37.94 27.70 7.35
N GLN A 14 37.56 26.99 8.42
CA GLN A 14 38.28 27.03 9.72
C GLN A 14 39.24 25.84 10.00
N LEU A 15 39.25 24.79 9.16
CA LEU A 15 40.06 23.60 9.40
C LEU A 15 41.53 23.70 8.96
N ASN A 16 41.91 24.71 8.19
CA ASN A 16 43.28 24.85 7.66
C ASN A 16 44.30 25.51 8.60
N ASN A 17 43.91 25.92 9.82
CA ASN A 17 44.80 26.66 10.73
C ASN A 17 45.26 25.92 11.99
N THR A 18 45.02 24.60 12.08
CA THR A 18 45.36 23.85 13.31
C THR A 18 46.69 23.10 13.26
N GLY A 19 47.30 22.90 12.08
CA GLY A 19 48.61 22.26 11.96
C GLY A 19 48.67 20.79 12.43
N TRP A 20 47.53 20.11 12.60
CA TRP A 20 47.46 18.72 13.07
C TRP A 20 47.21 17.77 11.90
N SER A 21 47.75 16.55 11.96
CA SER A 21 47.42 15.52 10.98
C SER A 21 46.07 14.86 11.28
N ALA A 22 45.36 14.42 10.24
CA ALA A 22 44.06 13.74 10.37
C ALA A 22 44.10 12.52 11.31
N LYS A 23 45.22 11.80 11.37
CA LYS A 23 45.43 10.66 12.29
C LYS A 23 45.47 11.10 13.77
N GLN A 24 46.03 12.27 14.08
CA GLN A 24 46.10 12.79 15.45
C GLN A 24 44.72 13.26 15.96
N MET A 25 43.91 13.84 15.09
CA MET A 25 42.53 14.23 15.43
C MET A 25 41.62 13.02 15.65
N VAL A 26 41.69 12.01 14.79
CA VAL A 26 40.90 10.77 14.92
C VAL A 26 41.26 10.03 16.21
N SER A 27 42.54 9.97 16.57
CA SER A 27 42.99 9.31 17.81
C SER A 27 42.47 9.99 19.08
N ARG A 28 42.36 11.33 19.10
CA ARG A 28 41.82 12.05 20.27
C ARG A 28 40.31 12.00 20.38
N VAL A 29 39.58 12.03 19.25
CA VAL A 29 38.12 11.87 19.24
C VAL A 29 37.73 10.46 19.68
N MET A 30 38.46 9.43 19.21
CA MET A 30 38.27 8.05 19.66
C MET A 30 38.57 7.88 21.16
N GLY A 31 39.61 8.53 21.68
CA GLY A 31 39.93 8.54 23.12
C GLY A 31 38.84 9.19 23.99
N ALA A 32 38.28 10.32 23.56
CA ALA A 32 37.19 10.99 24.26
C ALA A 32 35.87 10.18 24.22
N CYS A 33 35.60 9.49 23.11
CA CYS A 33 34.47 8.57 23.00
C CYS A 33 34.64 7.34 23.91
N LEU A 34 35.84 6.77 24.01
CA LEU A 34 36.12 5.66 24.93
C LEU A 34 35.95 6.07 26.40
N LEU A 35 36.44 7.26 26.79
CA LEU A 35 36.27 7.78 28.16
C LEU A 35 34.79 7.95 28.52
N SER A 36 33.99 8.41 27.57
CA SER A 36 32.54 8.62 27.74
C SER A 36 31.80 7.29 27.91
N VAL A 37 32.20 6.26 27.17
CA VAL A 37 31.65 4.90 27.29
C VAL A 37 32.05 4.24 28.61
N MET A 38 33.29 4.44 29.08
CA MET A 38 33.75 3.88 30.36
C MET A 38 33.06 4.54 31.56
N PHE A 39 32.77 5.85 31.50
CA PHE A 39 32.00 6.57 32.53
C PHE A 39 30.51 6.16 32.58
N LEU A 40 29.92 5.85 31.43
CA LEU A 40 28.50 5.47 31.32
C LEU A 40 28.23 4.01 31.70
N PHE A 41 29.23 3.12 31.60
CA PHE A 41 29.03 1.67 31.78
C PHE A 41 29.93 1.01 32.83
N GLY A 42 30.82 1.75 33.50
CA GLY A 42 31.59 1.24 34.64
C GLY A 42 32.49 0.03 34.34
N ALA A 43 32.99 -0.10 33.10
CA ALA A 43 33.78 -1.25 32.66
C ALA A 43 35.22 -0.85 32.33
N THR A 44 36.20 -1.56 32.89
CA THR A 44 37.64 -1.50 32.54
C THR A 44 37.92 -2.38 31.32
N VAL A 45 38.60 -1.87 30.29
CA VAL A 45 39.06 -2.65 29.13
C VAL A 45 40.59 -2.63 29.14
N ASN A 46 41.22 -3.81 29.12
CA ASN A 46 42.68 -4.01 29.05
C ASN A 46 43.52 -3.36 30.17
N GLY A 47 43.02 -3.37 31.42
CA GLY A 47 43.85 -3.10 32.60
C GLY A 47 44.34 -1.66 32.79
N ALA A 48 43.80 -0.70 32.03
CA ALA A 48 44.08 0.72 32.25
C ALA A 48 42.97 1.37 33.11
N GLU A 49 43.37 2.06 34.16
CA GLU A 49 42.46 2.82 35.03
C GLU A 49 42.07 4.15 34.32
N PRO A 50 40.87 4.70 34.54
CA PRO A 50 40.44 5.97 33.92
C PRO A 50 41.39 7.15 34.19
N SER A 51 42.14 7.10 35.29
CA SER A 51 43.18 8.09 35.64
C SER A 51 44.32 8.14 34.61
N ASP A 52 44.69 7.00 34.02
CA ASP A 52 45.86 6.89 33.14
C ASP A 52 45.61 7.57 31.79
N LEU A 53 44.36 7.55 31.30
CA LEU A 53 43.92 8.23 30.08
C LEU A 53 43.71 9.74 30.29
N GLN A 54 43.36 10.16 31.51
CA GLN A 54 43.21 11.56 31.87
C GLN A 54 44.59 12.25 31.93
N GLU A 55 45.62 11.54 32.41
CA GLU A 55 47.00 12.00 32.40
C GLU A 55 47.54 12.15 30.96
N TRP A 56 47.23 11.21 30.06
CA TRP A 56 47.59 11.29 28.62
C TRP A 56 46.99 12.51 27.89
N LEU A 57 45.76 12.92 28.25
CA LEU A 57 45.11 14.09 27.65
C LEU A 57 45.67 15.43 28.16
N SER A 58 46.34 15.42 29.31
CA SER A 58 46.75 16.63 30.05
C SER A 58 48.19 17.11 29.80
N GLN A 59 49.03 16.36 29.07
CA GLN A 59 50.42 16.77 28.85
C GLN A 59 50.58 17.85 27.76
N PRO A 60 51.39 18.91 28.00
CA PRO A 60 51.71 19.93 27.00
C PRO A 60 52.87 19.51 26.09
N LEU A 61 52.79 19.87 24.81
CA LEU A 61 53.76 19.51 23.77
C LEU A 61 55.01 20.40 23.81
N SER A 62 56.11 19.91 24.36
CA SER A 62 57.44 20.37 23.94
C SER A 62 58.51 19.28 24.03
N SER A 63 59.27 19.16 22.93
CA SER A 63 60.48 18.35 22.72
C SER A 63 60.33 16.82 22.66
N GLY A 64 60.82 16.26 21.55
CA GLY A 64 60.63 14.86 21.19
C GLY A 64 61.49 13.86 21.94
N ARG A 65 61.07 12.59 21.85
CA ARG A 65 61.89 11.37 21.84
C ARG A 65 61.06 10.20 21.28
N SER A 66 61.74 9.36 20.50
CA SER A 66 61.27 8.09 19.92
C SER A 66 60.98 7.05 21.00
N TYR A 67 60.00 6.17 20.74
CA TYR A 67 60.04 4.76 21.16
C TYR A 67 59.34 3.88 20.11
N ASP A 68 60.16 3.09 19.42
CA ASP A 68 59.78 1.86 18.71
C ASP A 68 59.23 0.82 19.71
N TYR A 69 58.35 -0.08 19.25
CA TYR A 69 58.49 -1.54 19.47
C TYR A 69 57.44 -2.35 18.65
N LEU A 70 57.99 -3.25 17.82
CA LEU A 70 57.48 -4.55 17.32
C LEU A 70 56.50 -4.64 16.14
N GLU A 71 57.13 -4.82 14.97
CA GLU A 71 56.81 -5.74 13.87
C GLU A 71 56.28 -7.12 14.34
N ASP A 72 55.43 -7.81 13.56
CA ASP A 72 55.90 -8.69 12.47
C ASP A 72 54.77 -9.58 11.87
N HIS A 73 55.01 -9.97 10.61
CA HIS A 73 54.46 -11.07 9.81
C HIS A 73 53.27 -10.86 8.86
N SER A 74 53.65 -10.34 7.69
CA SER A 74 53.28 -10.79 6.34
C SER A 74 52.91 -12.29 6.18
N ARG A 75 51.99 -12.60 5.24
CA ARG A 75 52.11 -13.69 4.25
C ARG A 75 51.07 -13.58 3.10
N TYR A 76 51.60 -13.40 1.89
CA TYR A 76 51.19 -13.88 0.55
C TYR A 76 49.97 -13.32 -0.24
N ASN A 77 50.33 -12.65 -1.34
CA ASN A 77 49.62 -12.46 -2.61
C ASN A 77 49.48 -13.76 -3.43
N ASN A 78 48.43 -13.88 -4.27
CA ASN A 78 48.48 -13.92 -5.77
C ASN A 78 47.35 -14.74 -6.43
N ILE A 79 47.12 -14.40 -7.73
CA ILE A 79 46.40 -15.08 -8.84
C ILE A 79 45.05 -14.38 -9.15
N ALA A 80 44.93 -13.47 -10.13
CA ALA A 80 45.13 -13.46 -11.59
C ALA A 80 43.78 -13.52 -12.35
N ASP A 81 43.52 -12.45 -13.09
CA ASP A 81 42.34 -12.16 -13.91
C ASP A 81 42.66 -12.45 -15.39
N PRO A 82 41.94 -13.36 -16.08
CA PRO A 82 42.11 -13.57 -17.52
C PRO A 82 41.03 -12.81 -18.31
N PHE A 83 41.46 -12.20 -19.41
CA PHE A 83 40.65 -11.50 -20.45
C PHE A 83 40.54 -9.98 -20.35
N ALA A 84 41.70 -9.31 -20.31
CA ALA A 84 41.89 -8.07 -21.06
C ALA A 84 42.31 -8.42 -22.51
N SER A 85 41.70 -7.76 -23.50
CA SER A 85 42.26 -7.63 -24.85
C SER A 85 42.27 -6.17 -25.26
N ASP A 86 43.48 -5.67 -25.43
CA ASP A 86 43.86 -4.34 -25.91
C ASP A 86 43.40 -4.04 -27.34
N SER A 87 43.17 -2.75 -27.62
CA SER A 87 43.88 -2.09 -28.72
C SER A 87 43.92 -0.57 -28.52
N GLN A 88 45.12 -0.05 -28.24
CA GLN A 88 45.47 1.36 -28.33
C GLN A 88 46.09 1.71 -29.70
N ASN A 89 46.00 3.01 -30.01
CA ASN A 89 46.82 3.85 -30.89
C ASN A 89 46.48 3.93 -32.40
N GLN A 90 46.09 5.14 -32.82
CA GLN A 90 47.06 6.08 -33.43
C GLN A 90 46.50 7.52 -33.48
N MET A 91 47.31 8.46 -32.96
CA MET A 91 47.22 9.90 -33.24
C MET A 91 47.91 10.20 -34.57
N THR A 92 47.31 11.03 -35.42
CA THR A 92 48.03 12.09 -36.17
C THR A 92 47.13 13.30 -36.41
N SER A 93 47.77 14.45 -36.35
CA SER A 93 47.29 15.84 -36.37
C SER A 93 46.75 16.34 -37.72
N ASN A 94 45.81 17.29 -37.69
CA ASN A 94 46.03 18.57 -38.39
C ASN A 94 45.17 19.72 -37.86
N GLN A 95 45.79 20.90 -37.83
CA GLN A 95 45.31 22.15 -37.27
C GLN A 95 44.25 22.86 -38.13
N GLY A 96 43.41 23.68 -37.49
CA GLY A 96 42.55 24.68 -38.14
C GLY A 96 41.82 25.55 -37.10
N GLN A 97 42.41 26.71 -36.80
CA GLN A 97 41.94 27.85 -35.97
C GLN A 97 40.40 28.08 -36.02
N SER A 98 39.70 28.59 -35.00
CA SER A 98 39.87 29.92 -34.40
C SER A 98 38.75 30.25 -33.40
N ARG A 99 39.11 30.99 -32.34
CA ARG A 99 38.31 31.97 -31.54
C ARG A 99 37.19 31.49 -30.59
N ALA A 100 37.54 31.48 -29.31
CA ALA A 100 36.75 32.07 -28.21
C ALA A 100 37.17 33.56 -28.03
N PRO A 101 36.51 34.45 -27.24
CA PRO A 101 36.21 34.19 -25.82
C PRO A 101 34.95 34.86 -25.20
N ASP A 102 34.56 34.32 -24.03
CA ASP A 102 34.20 35.02 -22.78
C ASP A 102 32.97 35.95 -22.62
N ARG A 103 32.28 35.71 -21.48
CA ARG A 103 31.86 36.68 -20.42
C ARG A 103 30.57 37.52 -20.61
N TRP A 104 29.55 37.30 -19.75
CA TRP A 104 29.27 38.08 -18.51
C TRP A 104 27.87 37.85 -17.90
N TYR A 105 27.87 37.90 -16.57
CA TYR A 105 26.76 37.98 -15.61
C TYR A 105 26.78 39.43 -15.06
N GLU A 106 25.62 39.89 -14.53
CA GLU A 106 25.34 41.19 -13.88
C GLU A 106 24.99 42.36 -14.81
N GLU A 107 23.75 42.88 -14.69
CA GLU A 107 23.45 44.22 -14.16
C GLU A 107 21.92 44.48 -14.20
N TYR A 108 21.31 44.88 -13.07
CA TYR A 108 20.55 46.13 -12.91
C TYR A 108 19.65 46.14 -11.65
N HIS A 109 20.08 46.94 -10.66
CA HIS A 109 19.24 47.57 -9.64
C HIS A 109 19.43 49.10 -9.67
N ARG A 110 18.38 49.85 -9.29
CA ARG A 110 18.19 51.32 -9.09
C ARG A 110 17.75 52.10 -10.33
N ASN A 111 16.79 53.04 -10.33
CA ASN A 111 16.01 53.84 -9.35
C ASN A 111 14.63 54.16 -10.03
N SER A 112 13.50 54.51 -9.39
CA SER A 112 13.23 55.66 -8.50
C SER A 112 11.84 55.56 -7.82
N ALA A 113 11.66 56.33 -6.75
CA ALA A 113 10.58 56.29 -5.76
C ALA A 113 9.26 57.03 -6.12
N SER A 114 8.14 56.63 -5.52
CA SER A 114 7.23 57.53 -4.77
C SER A 114 6.21 56.75 -3.90
N THR A 115 5.79 57.40 -2.81
CA THR A 115 5.09 56.94 -1.62
C THR A 115 3.59 56.64 -1.76
N SER A 116 3.10 55.56 -1.13
CA SER A 116 1.83 55.56 -0.37
C SER A 116 1.79 54.42 0.66
N ALA A 117 1.36 54.73 1.88
CA ALA A 117 1.27 53.78 2.99
C ALA A 117 0.15 52.76 2.75
N SER A 118 0.44 51.47 2.89
CA SER A 118 -0.57 50.40 2.92
C SER A 118 -0.25 49.38 4.02
N THR A 119 -1.30 48.93 4.69
CA THR A 119 -1.33 47.90 5.74
C THR A 119 -0.64 46.59 5.31
N PRO A 120 0.08 45.89 6.21
CA PRO A 120 0.82 44.68 5.87
C PRO A 120 -0.13 43.59 5.37
N THR A 121 0.27 42.88 4.32
CA THR A 121 -0.48 41.76 3.78
C THR A 121 -0.30 40.51 4.65
N LEU A 122 -1.19 39.52 4.49
CA LEU A 122 -1.09 38.25 5.22
C LEU A 122 0.22 37.50 4.91
N GLU A 123 0.80 37.70 3.72
CA GLU A 123 2.12 37.17 3.36
C GLU A 123 3.27 37.84 4.13
N ASP A 124 3.15 39.14 4.41
CA ASP A 124 4.16 39.89 5.19
C ASP A 124 4.14 39.47 6.67
N LEU A 125 2.96 39.18 7.21
CA LEU A 125 2.80 38.64 8.57
C LEU A 125 3.32 37.20 8.68
N LEU A 126 3.12 36.37 7.64
CA LEU A 126 3.60 34.99 7.60
C LEU A 126 5.11 34.89 7.41
N ARG A 127 5.74 35.78 6.63
CA ARG A 127 7.20 35.83 6.49
C ARG A 127 7.90 36.19 7.80
N SER A 128 7.40 37.20 8.52
CA SER A 128 7.99 37.57 9.82
C SER A 128 7.87 36.48 10.89
N HIS A 129 6.85 35.61 10.78
CA HIS A 129 6.64 34.49 11.69
C HIS A 129 7.50 33.26 11.35
N ILE A 130 7.83 33.05 10.08
CA ILE A 130 8.68 31.94 9.61
C ILE A 130 10.16 32.23 9.85
N GLU A 131 10.60 33.48 9.73
CA GLU A 131 11.98 33.88 10.05
C GLU A 131 12.30 33.83 11.55
N GLN A 132 11.29 33.96 12.42
CA GLN A 132 11.45 33.81 13.88
C GLN A 132 11.53 32.34 14.34
N MET A 133 11.22 31.35 13.50
CA MET A 133 11.16 29.93 13.90
C MET A 133 12.28 29.03 13.36
N GLY A 134 13.30 29.58 12.68
CA GLY A 134 14.60 28.91 12.52
C GLY A 134 14.63 27.53 11.85
N TYR A 135 13.74 27.22 10.90
CA TYR A 135 13.75 25.93 10.19
C TYR A 135 14.34 26.03 8.77
N SER A 136 15.54 25.49 8.57
CA SER A 136 16.16 25.26 7.26
C SER A 136 15.70 23.94 6.63
N ARG A 137 15.31 23.96 5.35
CA ARG A 137 14.99 22.76 4.54
C ARG A 137 16.26 22.09 4.00
N PRO A 138 16.43 20.75 4.07
CA PRO A 138 17.40 20.03 3.22
C PRO A 138 16.74 19.46 1.95
N ALA A 139 17.47 19.49 0.84
CA ALA A 139 17.15 18.85 -0.43
C ALA A 139 17.48 17.34 -0.38
N ASN A 140 16.64 16.51 -0.98
CA ASN A 140 16.82 15.05 -1.09
C ASN A 140 17.63 14.69 -2.35
N ASP A 141 18.77 14.05 -2.15
CA ASP A 141 19.51 13.29 -3.18
C ASP A 141 19.71 11.86 -2.63
N TYR A 142 19.16 10.85 -3.30
CA TYR A 142 19.38 9.44 -2.98
C TYR A 142 19.78 8.68 -4.26
N ARG A 143 21.03 8.22 -4.31
CA ARG A 143 21.52 7.12 -5.17
C ARG A 143 22.10 6.06 -4.23
N GLU A 144 21.60 4.83 -4.29
CA GLU A 144 22.14 3.69 -3.54
C GLU A 144 22.73 2.63 -4.48
N GLU A 145 23.99 2.27 -4.23
CA GLU A 145 24.72 1.16 -4.84
C GLU A 145 24.41 -0.17 -4.10
N ARG A 146 24.29 -1.29 -4.84
CA ARG A 146 24.00 -2.63 -4.29
C ARG A 146 25.25 -3.55 -4.34
N PRO A 147 25.53 -4.36 -3.30
CA PRO A 147 26.55 -5.42 -3.33
C PRO A 147 25.97 -6.81 -3.67
N SER A 148 26.77 -7.63 -4.38
CA SER A 148 26.48 -9.01 -4.81
C SER A 148 26.89 -10.06 -3.78
N TYR A 149 26.19 -11.20 -3.73
CA TYR A 149 26.59 -12.39 -2.94
C TYR A 149 26.23 -13.68 -3.71
N GLU A 150 27.19 -14.58 -3.88
CA GLU A 150 27.03 -15.93 -4.43
C GLU A 150 26.71 -16.96 -3.33
N ARG A 151 25.93 -18.01 -3.66
CA ARG A 151 25.77 -19.19 -2.80
C ARG A 151 25.67 -20.50 -3.59
N SER A 152 26.32 -21.51 -3.02
CA SER A 152 26.51 -22.89 -3.49
C SER A 152 25.34 -23.83 -3.13
N TYR A 153 25.10 -24.85 -3.97
CA TYR A 153 23.98 -25.80 -3.91
C TYR A 153 24.39 -27.19 -3.36
N TYR A 154 23.43 -27.90 -2.75
CA TYR A 154 23.50 -29.34 -2.47
C TYR A 154 22.11 -30.00 -2.67
N THR A 155 22.06 -31.18 -3.27
CA THR A 155 20.85 -31.97 -3.61
C THR A 155 20.91 -33.37 -3.00
N PRO A 156 19.76 -33.97 -2.64
CA PRO A 156 19.59 -35.44 -2.75
C PRO A 156 18.22 -35.93 -3.26
N THR A 157 18.21 -37.21 -3.64
CA THR A 157 17.37 -37.96 -4.59
C THR A 157 16.17 -38.75 -4.02
N ASP A 158 15.20 -38.99 -4.92
CA ASP A 158 14.10 -39.98 -5.08
C ASP A 158 13.84 -41.16 -4.11
N SER A 159 12.53 -41.44 -3.86
CA SER A 159 11.81 -42.68 -4.27
C SER A 159 10.43 -42.86 -3.58
N SER A 160 9.42 -43.36 -4.31
CA SER A 160 8.54 -44.52 -3.93
C SER A 160 7.19 -44.55 -4.68
N THR A 161 6.88 -45.73 -5.23
CA THR A 161 5.93 -46.03 -6.32
C THR A 161 4.67 -46.82 -5.90
N ASP A 162 4.20 -46.74 -4.66
CA ASP A 162 3.19 -47.69 -4.13
C ASP A 162 1.73 -47.18 -4.07
N ARG A 163 1.42 -46.01 -4.64
CA ARG A 163 0.08 -45.36 -4.49
C ARG A 163 -0.95 -45.61 -5.61
N ASN A 164 -0.65 -46.47 -6.59
CA ASN A 164 -1.40 -46.48 -7.86
C ASN A 164 -2.56 -47.51 -7.95
N GLN A 165 -2.73 -48.42 -7.01
CA GLN A 165 -3.78 -49.47 -7.10
C GLN A 165 -5.12 -49.08 -6.45
N ASP A 166 -5.13 -48.30 -5.36
CA ASP A 166 -6.36 -47.87 -4.69
C ASP A 166 -7.15 -46.80 -5.48
N PHE A 167 -6.49 -46.11 -6.41
CA PHE A 167 -7.10 -45.07 -7.23
C PHE A 167 -8.04 -45.63 -8.31
N GLN A 168 -7.70 -46.79 -8.90
CA GLN A 168 -8.47 -47.38 -9.99
C GLN A 168 -9.80 -47.99 -9.53
N LEU A 169 -9.85 -48.53 -8.30
CA LEU A 169 -11.07 -49.15 -7.74
C LEU A 169 -12.16 -48.10 -7.42
N ASN A 170 -11.77 -46.85 -7.12
CA ASN A 170 -12.70 -45.77 -6.79
C ASN A 170 -13.31 -45.09 -8.02
N ILE A 171 -12.61 -45.10 -9.17
CA ILE A 171 -13.10 -44.53 -10.44
C ILE A 171 -14.28 -45.34 -10.99
N GLN A 172 -14.27 -46.66 -10.80
CA GLN A 172 -15.31 -47.55 -11.35
C GLN A 172 -16.64 -47.40 -10.61
N LYS A 173 -16.62 -47.28 -9.27
CA LYS A 173 -17.81 -46.97 -8.46
C LYS A 173 -18.43 -45.61 -8.77
N LEU A 174 -17.61 -44.64 -9.19
CA LEU A 174 -18.08 -43.30 -9.53
C LEU A 174 -18.85 -43.27 -10.86
N ARG A 175 -18.47 -44.13 -11.82
CA ARG A 175 -19.15 -44.22 -13.13
C ARG A 175 -20.56 -44.82 -13.02
N GLU A 176 -20.74 -45.84 -12.18
CA GLU A 176 -22.05 -46.46 -11.96
C GLU A 176 -23.07 -45.49 -11.33
N LEU A 177 -22.61 -44.56 -10.47
CA LEU A 177 -23.45 -43.52 -9.87
C LEU A 177 -23.86 -42.40 -10.85
N LEU A 178 -23.04 -42.13 -11.87
CA LEU A 178 -23.30 -41.08 -12.85
C LEU A 178 -24.30 -41.51 -13.93
N GLU A 179 -24.33 -42.78 -14.29
CA GLU A 179 -25.33 -43.32 -15.25
C GLU A 179 -26.75 -43.30 -14.66
N GLN A 180 -26.87 -43.42 -13.33
CA GLN A 180 -28.16 -43.36 -12.62
C GLN A 180 -28.77 -41.94 -12.58
N TYR A 181 -27.97 -40.90 -12.86
CA TYR A 181 -28.39 -39.50 -12.77
C TYR A 181 -28.84 -38.89 -14.11
N GLN A 182 -28.60 -39.57 -15.24
CA GLN A 182 -28.85 -39.05 -16.59
C GLN A 182 -30.25 -39.36 -17.17
N SER A 183 -31.15 -39.99 -16.42
CA SER A 183 -32.45 -40.48 -16.94
C SER A 183 -33.67 -39.60 -16.64
N THR A 184 -33.52 -38.30 -16.35
CA THR A 184 -34.67 -37.37 -16.21
C THR A 184 -34.54 -36.16 -17.15
N PRO A 185 -35.50 -35.93 -18.09
CA PRO A 185 -35.44 -34.79 -19.00
C PRO A 185 -36.09 -33.53 -18.40
N SER A 186 -35.38 -32.41 -18.45
CA SER A 186 -35.87 -31.08 -18.07
C SER A 186 -35.89 -30.16 -19.29
N THR A 187 -37.07 -29.62 -19.61
CA THR A 187 -37.33 -28.65 -20.69
C THR A 187 -37.47 -27.23 -20.14
N THR A 188 -36.48 -26.35 -20.34
CA THR A 188 -36.66 -24.87 -20.31
C THR A 188 -35.59 -24.17 -21.16
N PRO A 189 -35.91 -23.12 -21.95
CA PRO A 189 -34.97 -22.48 -22.87
C PRO A 189 -34.02 -21.48 -22.18
N ALA A 190 -32.87 -21.26 -22.81
CA ALA A 190 -31.78 -20.39 -22.35
C ALA A 190 -32.20 -18.89 -22.21
N PRO A 191 -31.73 -18.17 -21.16
CA PRO A 191 -31.90 -16.73 -21.09
C PRO A 191 -30.75 -15.98 -21.79
N SER A 192 -31.17 -14.92 -22.47
CA SER A 192 -30.46 -13.87 -23.18
C SER A 192 -29.55 -12.98 -22.30
N GLN A 193 -28.43 -12.54 -22.90
CA GLN A 193 -27.59 -11.33 -22.70
C GLN A 193 -27.36 -10.79 -21.26
N PRO A 194 -26.11 -10.52 -20.83
CA PRO A 194 -25.82 -10.15 -19.44
C PRO A 194 -26.22 -8.71 -19.12
N VAL A 195 -27.08 -8.57 -18.12
CA VAL A 195 -27.39 -7.33 -17.40
C VAL A 195 -26.21 -7.02 -16.47
N ASP A 196 -25.77 -5.76 -16.44
CA ASP A 196 -24.84 -5.21 -15.44
C ASP A 196 -25.19 -5.71 -14.02
N GLN A 197 -24.20 -6.17 -13.24
CA GLN A 197 -24.44 -6.45 -11.82
C GLN A 197 -24.97 -5.17 -11.14
N PRO A 198 -26.01 -5.27 -10.29
CA PRO A 198 -26.71 -4.09 -9.84
C PRO A 198 -25.82 -3.24 -8.94
N ALA A 199 -25.89 -1.93 -9.13
CA ALA A 199 -25.64 -0.96 -8.06
C ALA A 199 -26.35 -1.42 -6.78
N SER A 200 -25.83 -1.04 -5.59
CA SER A 200 -26.43 -1.40 -4.30
C SER A 200 -27.96 -1.48 -4.38
N THR A 201 -28.55 -2.62 -4.00
CA THR A 201 -30.02 -2.76 -3.95
C THR A 201 -30.68 -1.80 -2.96
N LEU A 202 -29.86 -1.10 -2.17
CA LEU A 202 -30.24 -0.02 -1.27
C LEU A 202 -30.51 1.26 -2.06
N SER A 203 -31.60 1.93 -1.72
CA SER A 203 -31.85 3.30 -2.13
C SER A 203 -30.72 4.24 -1.67
N PRO A 204 -30.51 5.39 -2.31
CA PRO A 204 -29.50 6.37 -1.89
C PRO A 204 -29.63 6.79 -0.42
N ARG A 205 -30.86 6.79 0.11
CA ARG A 205 -31.12 7.08 1.52
C ARG A 205 -30.64 5.95 2.43
N GLU A 206 -30.99 4.70 2.12
CA GLU A 206 -30.57 3.53 2.91
C GLU A 206 -29.04 3.39 2.91
N GLU A 207 -28.37 3.69 1.79
CA GLU A 207 -26.92 3.71 1.73
C GLU A 207 -26.31 4.75 2.68
N ARG A 208 -26.90 5.94 2.79
CA ARG A 208 -26.47 6.98 3.74
C ARG A 208 -26.70 6.57 5.18
N GLU A 209 -27.86 6.00 5.47
CA GLU A 209 -28.19 5.49 6.82
C GLU A 209 -27.22 4.37 7.24
N ARG A 210 -26.86 3.47 6.31
CA ARG A 210 -25.83 2.43 6.52
C ARG A 210 -24.46 3.03 6.81
N LYS A 211 -24.01 4.02 6.02
CA LYS A 211 -22.72 4.70 6.24
C LYS A 211 -22.67 5.41 7.59
N LEU A 212 -23.74 6.10 7.98
CA LEU A 212 -23.85 6.75 9.28
C LEU A 212 -23.78 5.74 10.43
N ALA A 213 -24.53 4.64 10.34
CA ALA A 213 -24.49 3.58 11.34
C ALA A 213 -23.09 2.96 11.46
N ALA A 214 -22.43 2.65 10.34
CA ALA A 214 -21.07 2.12 10.35
C ALA A 214 -20.06 3.10 10.97
N ARG A 215 -20.13 4.38 10.58
CA ARG A 215 -19.24 5.44 11.08
C ARG A 215 -19.39 5.66 12.58
N TYR A 216 -20.62 5.81 13.08
CA TYR A 216 -20.86 6.11 14.49
C TYR A 216 -20.88 4.86 15.38
N GLY A 217 -20.99 3.68 14.77
CA GLY A 217 -20.71 2.41 15.44
C GLY A 217 -19.21 2.19 15.68
N ASP A 218 -18.33 2.90 14.98
CA ASP A 218 -16.89 2.87 15.20
C ASP A 218 -16.50 3.75 16.42
N PRO A 219 -15.97 3.14 17.50
CA PRO A 219 -15.55 3.88 18.69
C PRO A 219 -14.45 4.92 18.41
N VAL A 220 -13.64 4.75 17.36
CA VAL A 220 -12.59 5.71 16.97
C VAL A 220 -13.21 7.05 16.62
N VAL A 221 -14.31 7.04 15.86
CA VAL A 221 -15.00 8.28 15.46
C VAL A 221 -15.60 8.98 16.68
N GLY A 222 -16.24 8.23 17.58
CA GLY A 222 -16.79 8.78 18.82
C GLY A 222 -15.69 9.44 19.67
N ARG A 223 -14.55 8.77 19.88
CA ARG A 223 -13.40 9.33 20.60
C ARG A 223 -12.85 10.58 19.92
N PHE A 224 -12.69 10.55 18.60
CA PHE A 224 -12.21 11.69 17.83
C PHE A 224 -13.08 12.94 18.06
N ILE A 225 -14.40 12.82 17.90
CA ILE A 225 -15.35 13.93 18.07
C ILE A 225 -15.30 14.51 19.49
N MET A 226 -15.11 13.66 20.49
CA MET A 226 -15.03 14.08 21.89
C MET A 226 -13.72 14.76 22.26
N ASN A 227 -12.62 14.38 21.60
CA ASN A 227 -11.27 14.83 21.95
C ASN A 227 -10.83 16.10 21.20
N ILE A 228 -11.57 16.53 20.17
CA ILE A 228 -11.26 17.76 19.44
C ILE A 228 -12.17 18.91 19.85
N SER A 229 -11.63 20.12 19.83
CA SER A 229 -12.40 21.36 19.93
C SER A 229 -13.17 21.65 18.64
N THR A 230 -14.20 22.49 18.74
CA THR A 230 -14.91 23.01 17.56
C THR A 230 -13.96 23.73 16.59
N GLN A 231 -12.96 24.46 17.11
CA GLN A 231 -12.00 25.16 16.28
C GLN A 231 -11.09 24.21 15.50
N GLN A 232 -10.60 23.14 16.14
CA GLN A 232 -9.84 22.10 15.45
C GLN A 232 -10.67 21.42 14.36
N ALA A 233 -11.94 21.11 14.66
CA ALA A 233 -12.84 20.54 13.66
C ALA A 233 -13.05 21.48 12.45
N LEU A 234 -13.19 22.79 12.69
CA LEU A 234 -13.29 23.80 11.63
C LEU A 234 -12.02 23.85 10.78
N SER A 235 -10.84 23.78 11.40
CA SER A 235 -9.57 23.69 10.69
C SER A 235 -9.47 22.43 9.83
N VAL A 236 -9.95 21.28 10.32
CA VAL A 236 -10.04 20.04 9.52
C VAL A 236 -10.96 20.22 8.32
N TYR A 237 -12.12 20.87 8.49
CA TYR A 237 -13.02 21.14 7.37
C TYR A 237 -12.38 22.06 6.33
N GLN A 238 -11.71 23.13 6.75
CA GLN A 238 -11.01 24.05 5.84
C GLN A 238 -9.89 23.34 5.08
N GLU A 239 -9.07 22.56 5.77
CA GLU A 239 -8.00 21.77 5.16
C GLU A 239 -8.57 20.75 4.17
N THR A 240 -9.64 20.06 4.54
CA THR A 240 -10.35 19.09 3.69
C THR A 240 -10.88 19.77 2.43
N ALA A 241 -11.63 20.86 2.57
CA ALA A 241 -12.20 21.59 1.43
C ALA A 241 -11.10 22.08 0.47
N ARG A 242 -10.00 22.64 1.00
CA ARG A 242 -8.85 23.07 0.21
C ARG A 242 -8.19 21.91 -0.54
N LEU A 243 -7.96 20.77 0.13
CA LEU A 243 -7.35 19.59 -0.49
C LEU A 243 -8.25 19.02 -1.58
N ILE A 244 -9.57 18.98 -1.37
CA ILE A 244 -10.51 18.55 -2.42
C ILE A 244 -10.40 19.49 -3.64
N ASP A 245 -10.51 20.80 -3.42
CA ASP A 245 -10.53 21.79 -4.50
C ASP A 245 -9.23 21.83 -5.29
N THR A 246 -8.10 21.53 -4.67
CA THR A 246 -6.76 21.62 -5.28
C THR A 246 -6.23 20.27 -5.79
N ARG A 247 -6.64 19.15 -5.20
CA ARG A 247 -6.06 17.83 -5.46
C ARG A 247 -7.04 16.81 -6.02
N HIS A 248 -8.32 16.85 -5.66
CA HIS A 248 -9.28 15.85 -6.15
C HIS A 248 -9.49 16.01 -7.66
N ILE A 249 -9.54 14.90 -8.40
CA ILE A 249 -9.61 14.93 -9.87
C ILE A 249 -10.92 15.55 -10.40
N GLN A 250 -12.01 15.44 -9.64
CA GLN A 250 -13.33 15.99 -9.97
C GLN A 250 -13.99 16.56 -8.70
N PRO A 251 -13.59 17.75 -8.22
CA PRO A 251 -14.12 18.31 -6.97
C PRO A 251 -15.62 18.65 -7.12
N THR A 252 -16.42 18.33 -6.10
CA THR A 252 -17.84 18.74 -6.03
C THR A 252 -17.99 20.20 -5.63
N SER A 253 -19.15 20.82 -5.85
CA SER A 253 -19.36 22.20 -5.43
C SER A 253 -19.53 22.33 -3.92
N TYR A 254 -19.22 23.50 -3.35
CA TYR A 254 -19.50 23.78 -1.92
C TYR A 254 -20.98 23.64 -1.58
N LYS A 255 -21.87 23.94 -2.54
CA LYS A 255 -23.32 23.77 -2.42
C LYS A 255 -23.66 22.29 -2.20
N ASP A 256 -23.17 21.39 -3.05
CA ASP A 256 -23.47 19.96 -2.95
C ASP A 256 -22.94 19.36 -1.64
N ARG A 257 -21.72 19.74 -1.23
CA ARG A 257 -21.12 19.31 0.04
C ARG A 257 -21.96 19.75 1.23
N ALA A 258 -22.41 21.00 1.25
CA ALA A 258 -23.23 21.57 2.31
C ALA A 258 -24.63 20.92 2.38
N GLU A 259 -25.28 20.73 1.23
CA GLU A 259 -26.56 20.02 1.15
C GLU A 259 -26.47 18.60 1.68
N TYR A 260 -25.41 17.90 1.29
CA TYR A 260 -25.16 16.55 1.76
C TYR A 260 -24.93 16.53 3.27
N ALA A 261 -24.17 17.48 3.82
CA ALA A 261 -23.93 17.60 5.26
C ALA A 261 -25.21 17.83 6.07
N LEU A 262 -26.05 18.78 5.64
CA LEU A 262 -27.34 19.04 6.31
C LEU A 262 -28.26 17.81 6.24
N GLY A 263 -28.29 17.12 5.10
CA GLY A 263 -29.01 15.85 4.97
C GLY A 263 -28.44 14.74 5.87
N ASN A 264 -27.12 14.69 6.06
CA ASN A 264 -26.50 13.71 6.95
C ASN A 264 -26.90 13.99 8.41
N LEU A 265 -26.92 15.26 8.83
CA LEU A 265 -27.40 15.65 10.16
C LEU A 265 -28.89 15.32 10.38
N ASP A 266 -29.74 15.47 9.36
CA ASP A 266 -31.17 15.08 9.41
C ASP A 266 -31.36 13.58 9.67
N LEU A 267 -30.52 12.75 9.05
CA LEU A 267 -30.51 11.30 9.26
C LEU A 267 -29.84 10.93 10.60
N ALA A 268 -28.73 11.58 10.93
CA ALA A 268 -27.90 11.27 12.09
C ALA A 268 -28.64 11.50 13.41
N ILE A 269 -29.46 12.55 13.52
CA ILE A 269 -30.23 12.83 14.76
C ILE A 269 -31.27 11.74 15.09
N GLN A 270 -31.59 10.86 14.12
CA GLN A 270 -32.48 9.72 14.29
C GLN A 270 -31.71 8.40 14.47
N ASN A 271 -30.38 8.42 14.40
CA ASN A 271 -29.52 7.25 14.46
C ASN A 271 -29.02 7.03 15.90
N GLN A 272 -29.28 5.84 16.46
CA GLN A 272 -28.92 5.55 17.85
C GLN A 272 -27.40 5.53 18.11
N TYR A 273 -26.58 5.09 17.14
CA TYR A 273 -25.13 5.13 17.26
C TYR A 273 -24.62 6.58 17.33
N PHE A 274 -25.17 7.46 16.49
CA PHE A 274 -24.85 8.89 16.53
C PHE A 274 -25.20 9.53 17.87
N LEU A 275 -26.42 9.29 18.38
CA LEU A 275 -26.86 9.83 19.67
C LEU A 275 -25.97 9.36 20.82
N THR A 276 -25.62 8.07 20.82
CA THR A 276 -24.75 7.45 21.83
C THR A 276 -23.33 8.00 21.77
N ALA A 277 -22.74 8.08 20.57
CA ALA A 277 -21.39 8.60 20.37
C ALA A 277 -21.26 10.07 20.80
N ASN A 278 -22.33 10.86 20.65
CA ASN A 278 -22.38 12.27 21.03
C ASN A 278 -22.95 12.51 22.45
N GLN A 279 -23.34 11.47 23.17
CA GLN A 279 -23.90 11.55 24.53
C GLN A 279 -25.11 12.49 24.64
N ILE A 280 -26.01 12.45 23.66
CA ILE A 280 -27.25 13.23 23.65
C ILE A 280 -28.48 12.33 23.66
N SER A 281 -29.58 12.83 24.20
CA SER A 281 -30.87 12.11 24.25
C SER A 281 -32.03 13.10 24.01
N PRO A 282 -32.17 13.62 22.78
CA PRO A 282 -33.17 14.62 22.46
C PRO A 282 -34.59 14.02 22.51
N SER A 283 -35.55 14.80 23.00
CA SER A 283 -36.97 14.46 22.90
C SER A 283 -37.45 14.47 21.45
N ALA A 284 -38.57 13.79 21.16
CA ALA A 284 -39.18 13.78 19.82
C ALA A 284 -39.46 15.20 19.28
N GLN A 285 -39.84 16.14 20.17
CA GLN A 285 -40.04 17.55 19.79
C GLN A 285 -38.72 18.23 19.42
N GLN A 286 -37.64 18.00 20.18
CA GLN A 286 -36.32 18.55 19.84
C GLN A 286 -35.80 18.00 18.52
N VAL A 287 -35.99 16.70 18.25
CA VAL A 287 -35.68 16.10 16.96
C VAL A 287 -36.47 16.79 15.84
N SER A 288 -37.80 16.93 15.99
CA SER A 288 -38.65 17.61 15.00
C SER A 288 -38.22 19.06 14.72
N ASN A 289 -37.91 19.81 15.78
CA ASN A 289 -37.43 21.19 15.69
C ASN A 289 -36.08 21.27 14.99
N PHE A 290 -35.13 20.39 15.33
CA PHE A 290 -33.81 20.37 14.73
C PHE A 290 -33.87 20.09 13.23
N ARG A 291 -34.65 19.07 12.83
CA ARG A 291 -34.87 18.72 11.42
C ARG A 291 -35.51 19.87 10.63
N SER A 292 -36.47 20.57 11.24
CA SER A 292 -37.09 21.76 10.63
C SER A 292 -36.10 22.92 10.51
N GLY A 293 -35.25 23.12 11.52
CA GLY A 293 -34.16 24.10 11.51
C GLY A 293 -33.16 23.85 10.38
N LEU A 294 -32.71 22.61 10.19
CA LEU A 294 -31.80 22.23 9.10
C LEU A 294 -32.37 22.59 7.71
N ARG A 295 -33.66 22.32 7.47
CA ARG A 295 -34.33 22.69 6.22
C ARG A 295 -34.35 24.20 6.00
N GLN A 296 -34.55 25.00 7.05
CA GLN A 296 -34.52 26.46 6.97
C GLN A 296 -33.11 27.01 6.75
N MET A 297 -32.08 26.39 7.35
CA MET A 297 -30.67 26.80 7.16
C MET A 297 -30.30 26.79 5.68
N TYR A 298 -30.66 25.73 4.96
CA TYR A 298 -30.38 25.59 3.54
C TYR A 298 -31.01 26.73 2.70
N GLN A 299 -32.24 27.12 3.01
CA GLN A 299 -32.94 28.19 2.30
C GLN A 299 -32.38 29.59 2.64
N LYS A 300 -31.97 29.79 3.89
CA LYS A 300 -31.54 31.08 4.41
C LYS A 300 -30.07 31.42 4.11
N TYR A 301 -29.21 30.42 4.03
CA TYR A 301 -27.76 30.58 3.86
C TYR A 301 -27.29 29.89 2.57
N PRO A 302 -27.48 30.52 1.40
CA PRO A 302 -27.02 29.95 0.13
C PRO A 302 -25.50 29.84 0.09
N VAL A 303 -24.98 28.69 -0.35
CA VAL A 303 -23.55 28.38 -0.37
C VAL A 303 -23.00 28.43 -1.79
N LYS A 304 -22.03 29.33 -2.05
CA LYS A 304 -21.35 29.42 -3.35
C LYS A 304 -19.86 29.16 -3.26
N ASN A 305 -19.24 29.46 -2.12
CA ASN A 305 -17.81 29.36 -1.90
C ASN A 305 -17.49 28.89 -0.47
N SER A 306 -16.20 28.78 -0.17
CA SER A 306 -15.72 28.33 1.15
C SER A 306 -16.20 29.22 2.31
N SER A 307 -16.22 30.53 2.13
CA SER A 307 -16.68 31.48 3.15
C SER A 307 -18.16 31.31 3.46
N ASP A 308 -19.00 31.14 2.44
CA ASP A 308 -20.43 30.88 2.63
C ASP A 308 -20.66 29.54 3.36
N ALA A 309 -19.88 28.51 2.99
CA ALA A 309 -19.97 27.20 3.63
C ALA A 309 -19.59 27.26 5.12
N LEU A 310 -18.51 28.00 5.46
CA LEU A 310 -18.12 28.22 6.85
C LEU A 310 -19.20 29.00 7.62
N ASN A 311 -19.80 30.02 7.02
CA ASN A 311 -20.92 30.73 7.64
C ASN A 311 -22.08 29.78 7.93
N LEU A 312 -22.51 28.97 6.96
CA LEU A 312 -23.56 27.96 7.17
C LEU A 312 -23.20 26.98 8.31
N ILE A 313 -21.94 26.52 8.37
CA ILE A 313 -21.46 25.64 9.45
C ILE A 313 -21.62 26.33 10.81
N TYR A 314 -21.18 27.59 10.96
CA TYR A 314 -21.34 28.33 12.22
C TYR A 314 -22.80 28.49 12.63
N GLN A 315 -23.69 28.82 11.69
CA GLN A 315 -25.13 28.93 11.98
C GLN A 315 -25.72 27.58 12.40
N THR A 316 -25.28 26.51 11.75
CA THR A 316 -25.71 25.14 12.07
C THR A 316 -25.22 24.70 13.45
N ILE A 317 -23.98 25.02 13.84
CA ILE A 317 -23.43 24.77 15.18
C ILE A 317 -24.32 25.44 16.24
N ASN A 318 -24.58 26.73 16.09
CA ASN A 318 -25.36 27.50 17.06
C ASN A 318 -26.77 26.92 17.21
N MET A 319 -27.45 26.62 16.10
CA MET A 319 -28.79 26.04 16.10
C MET A 319 -28.81 24.63 16.72
N ALA A 320 -27.83 23.78 16.39
CA ALA A 320 -27.73 22.42 16.90
C ALA A 320 -27.49 22.39 18.42
N GLN A 321 -26.59 23.24 18.90
CA GLN A 321 -26.29 23.38 20.32
C GLN A 321 -27.51 23.84 21.12
N GLN A 322 -28.29 24.79 20.59
CA GLN A 322 -29.50 25.31 21.25
C GLN A 322 -30.66 24.32 21.23
N THR A 323 -30.81 23.54 20.15
CA THR A 323 -32.01 22.70 19.96
C THR A 323 -31.86 21.32 20.59
N VAL A 324 -30.70 20.68 20.40
CA VAL A 324 -30.45 19.28 20.78
C VAL A 324 -29.20 19.09 21.64
N GLY A 325 -28.50 20.18 22.00
CA GLY A 325 -27.28 20.11 22.79
C GLY A 325 -26.07 19.53 22.05
N LEU A 326 -26.12 19.45 20.72
CA LEU A 326 -25.08 18.81 19.91
C LEU A 326 -23.82 19.70 19.85
N ARG A 327 -22.67 19.10 20.14
CA ARG A 327 -21.35 19.77 20.13
C ARG A 327 -20.99 20.28 18.74
N GLY A 328 -20.31 21.42 18.69
CA GLY A 328 -19.81 21.97 17.43
C GLY A 328 -18.85 21.03 16.69
N SER A 329 -18.00 20.28 17.40
CA SER A 329 -17.10 19.29 16.79
C SER A 329 -17.86 18.21 16.00
N ALA A 330 -19.01 17.74 16.52
CA ALA A 330 -19.84 16.74 15.86
C ALA A 330 -20.49 17.30 14.58
N VAL A 331 -21.04 18.52 14.65
CA VAL A 331 -21.62 19.20 13.48
C VAL A 331 -20.57 19.34 12.39
N VAL A 332 -19.39 19.88 12.71
CA VAL A 332 -18.35 20.12 11.71
C VAL A 332 -17.81 18.82 11.14
N THR A 333 -17.65 17.78 11.97
CA THR A 333 -17.20 16.46 11.51
C THR A 333 -18.17 15.87 10.48
N GLU A 334 -19.48 16.07 10.61
CA GLU A 334 -20.44 15.68 9.57
C GLU A 334 -20.25 16.45 8.26
N PHE A 335 -19.87 17.72 8.31
CA PHE A 335 -19.51 18.48 7.11
C PHE A 335 -18.23 17.95 6.46
N VAL A 336 -17.24 17.52 7.25
CA VAL A 336 -16.01 16.86 6.73
C VAL A 336 -16.35 15.56 6.01
N TYR A 337 -17.13 14.70 6.65
CA TYR A 337 -17.53 13.43 6.03
C TYR A 337 -18.34 13.66 4.76
N ALA A 338 -19.35 14.54 4.81
CA ALA A 338 -20.14 14.89 3.64
C ALA A 338 -19.27 15.42 2.49
N ALA A 339 -18.30 16.28 2.78
CA ALA A 339 -17.38 16.80 1.76
C ALA A 339 -16.66 15.66 1.02
N THR A 340 -16.21 14.62 1.72
CA THR A 340 -15.58 13.44 1.10
C THR A 340 -16.57 12.50 0.42
N GLU A 341 -17.75 12.29 1.00
CA GLU A 341 -18.77 11.35 0.49
C GLU A 341 -19.42 11.81 -0.81
N THR A 342 -19.40 13.10 -1.10
CA THR A 342 -19.88 13.64 -2.39
C THR A 342 -18.93 13.38 -3.56
N LEU A 343 -17.67 13.01 -3.33
CA LEU A 343 -16.65 12.92 -4.37
C LEU A 343 -16.73 11.60 -5.15
N ASP A 344 -16.44 10.50 -4.47
CA ASP A 344 -16.45 9.15 -5.00
C ASP A 344 -16.48 8.13 -3.85
N LYS A 345 -16.53 6.83 -4.19
CA LYS A 345 -16.52 5.74 -3.19
C LYS A 345 -15.14 5.46 -2.58
N TYR A 346 -14.10 6.18 -2.99
CA TYR A 346 -12.72 5.94 -2.57
C TYR A 346 -12.16 7.05 -1.68
N SER A 347 -12.72 8.25 -1.72
CA SER A 347 -12.28 9.39 -0.94
C SER A 347 -12.94 9.34 0.43
N ALA A 348 -12.16 9.54 1.49
CA ALA A 348 -12.64 9.43 2.85
C ALA A 348 -11.74 10.19 3.82
N PHE A 349 -12.37 10.81 4.82
CA PHE A 349 -11.69 11.22 6.03
C PHE A 349 -11.54 10.01 6.97
N VAL A 350 -10.34 9.81 7.50
CA VAL A 350 -10.00 8.72 8.41
C VAL A 350 -9.39 9.33 9.67
N PRO A 351 -10.11 9.39 10.80
CA PRO A 351 -9.51 9.81 12.06
C PRO A 351 -8.47 8.78 12.51
N GLU A 352 -7.39 9.24 13.14
CA GLU A 352 -6.38 8.34 13.70
C GLU A 352 -6.91 7.70 15.00
N ASP A 353 -6.69 6.40 15.16
CA ASP A 353 -6.96 5.73 16.43
C ASP A 353 -5.71 5.75 17.30
N SER A 354 -5.64 6.72 18.21
CA SER A 354 -4.52 6.85 19.15
C SER A 354 -4.34 5.64 20.08
N TYR A 355 -5.37 4.78 20.20
CA TYR A 355 -5.33 3.55 21.01
C TYR A 355 -4.97 2.32 20.18
N ARG A 356 -5.09 2.40 18.86
CA ARG A 356 -4.55 1.39 17.95
C ARG A 356 -3.09 1.73 17.79
N LYS A 357 -2.22 1.03 18.53
CA LYS A 357 -0.79 1.04 18.18
C LYS A 357 -0.73 0.80 16.67
N PRO A 358 -0.01 1.61 15.88
CA PRO A 358 0.26 1.23 14.51
C PRO A 358 0.85 -0.17 14.62
N SER A 359 0.11 -1.18 14.20
CA SER A 359 0.69 -2.50 14.04
C SER A 359 1.78 -2.24 13.02
N ALA A 360 3.03 -2.21 13.48
CA ALA A 360 4.18 -2.05 12.62
C ALA A 360 3.93 -2.94 11.41
N THR A 361 3.71 -2.30 10.25
CA THR A 361 3.43 -2.97 8.97
C THR A 361 2.43 -4.13 9.10
N LEU A 362 1.14 -3.81 8.95
CA LEU A 362 0.05 -4.77 8.69
C LEU A 362 0.31 -5.67 7.46
N GLU A 363 1.42 -5.46 6.76
CA GLU A 363 1.77 -6.11 5.51
C GLU A 363 2.47 -7.47 5.66
N ASP A 364 3.16 -7.81 6.76
CA ASP A 364 3.97 -9.06 6.73
C ASP A 364 3.90 -9.98 7.96
N HIS A 365 3.46 -9.54 9.15
CA HIS A 365 3.54 -10.39 10.36
C HIS A 365 2.41 -10.17 11.38
N ILE A 366 1.25 -10.78 11.15
CA ILE A 366 0.22 -10.90 12.20
C ILE A 366 0.57 -12.11 13.08
N VAL A 367 0.76 -11.89 14.38
CA VAL A 367 0.82 -12.98 15.37
C VAL A 367 -0.60 -13.35 15.76
N GLY A 368 -1.01 -14.56 15.42
CA GLY A 368 -2.36 -15.04 15.66
C GLY A 368 -2.44 -16.53 15.36
N ILE A 369 -3.59 -16.98 14.89
CA ILE A 369 -3.82 -18.39 14.57
C ILE A 369 -3.90 -18.69 13.07
N GLY A 370 -3.83 -17.65 12.23
CA GLY A 370 -3.81 -17.81 10.77
C GLY A 370 -5.17 -18.20 10.19
N VAL A 371 -6.20 -17.40 10.47
CA VAL A 371 -7.55 -17.59 9.93
C VAL A 371 -8.07 -16.30 9.32
N GLU A 372 -8.86 -16.44 8.27
CA GLU A 372 -9.79 -15.41 7.81
C GLU A 372 -11.17 -15.75 8.37
N ILE A 373 -11.84 -14.77 8.97
CA ILE A 373 -13.10 -14.95 9.67
C ILE A 373 -14.17 -13.97 9.18
N LYS A 374 -15.43 -14.38 9.29
CA LYS A 374 -16.59 -13.56 8.98
C LYS A 374 -17.57 -13.58 10.16
N PRO A 375 -18.09 -12.41 10.57
CA PRO A 375 -19.16 -12.37 11.56
C PRO A 375 -20.45 -12.97 11.01
N GLU A 376 -21.12 -13.74 11.86
CA GLU A 376 -22.46 -14.29 11.68
C GLU A 376 -23.30 -13.87 12.90
N ALA A 377 -24.64 -13.91 12.81
CA ALA A 377 -25.54 -13.24 13.76
C ALA A 377 -25.15 -13.39 15.25
N ASP A 378 -24.75 -14.59 15.68
CA ASP A 378 -24.30 -14.88 17.06
C ASP A 378 -22.96 -15.64 17.14
N SER A 379 -22.22 -15.70 16.03
CA SER A 379 -21.01 -16.54 15.93
C SER A 379 -20.01 -15.99 14.93
N ILE A 380 -18.84 -16.63 14.84
CA ILE A 380 -17.80 -16.25 13.89
C ILE A 380 -17.48 -17.46 13.00
N MET A 381 -17.67 -17.33 11.70
CA MET A 381 -17.36 -18.38 10.73
C MET A 381 -15.93 -18.25 10.22
N ILE A 382 -15.20 -19.36 10.15
CA ILE A 382 -13.90 -19.44 9.49
C ILE A 382 -14.13 -19.52 7.98
N MET A 383 -13.66 -18.49 7.27
CA MET A 383 -13.71 -18.42 5.82
C MET A 383 -12.53 -19.15 5.19
N LYS A 384 -11.34 -19.04 5.79
CA LYS A 384 -10.11 -19.65 5.28
C LYS A 384 -9.15 -19.91 6.45
N THR A 385 -8.39 -21.00 6.37
CA THR A 385 -7.21 -21.22 7.22
C THR A 385 -5.96 -20.97 6.37
N LEU A 386 -5.00 -20.22 6.90
CA LEU A 386 -3.74 -19.98 6.22
C LEU A 386 -2.91 -21.27 6.19
N PRO A 387 -2.39 -21.69 5.02
CA PRO A 387 -1.52 -22.86 4.92
C PRO A 387 -0.35 -22.79 5.91
N ASN A 388 -0.01 -23.93 6.52
CA ASN A 388 1.04 -24.05 7.54
C ASN A 388 0.83 -23.20 8.81
N GLY A 389 -0.29 -22.49 8.95
CA GLY A 389 -0.61 -21.68 10.12
C GLY A 389 -1.17 -22.52 11.30
N PRO A 390 -1.20 -21.96 12.53
CA PRO A 390 -1.64 -22.68 13.73
C PRO A 390 -3.03 -23.33 13.61
N ALA A 391 -4.00 -22.63 13.01
CA ALA A 391 -5.35 -23.13 12.82
C ALA A 391 -5.42 -24.31 11.85
N ALA A 392 -4.72 -24.23 10.72
CA ALA A 392 -4.63 -25.32 9.76
C ALA A 392 -3.96 -26.55 10.38
N ASN A 393 -2.85 -26.34 11.12
CA ASN A 393 -2.13 -27.41 11.82
C ASN A 393 -2.98 -28.03 12.95
N ALA A 394 -3.87 -27.25 13.56
CA ALA A 394 -4.83 -27.71 14.56
C ALA A 394 -6.10 -28.36 13.96
N GLY A 395 -6.19 -28.48 12.63
CA GLY A 395 -7.28 -29.16 11.93
C GLY A 395 -8.56 -28.34 11.75
N LEU A 396 -8.49 -27.02 11.98
CA LEU A 396 -9.58 -26.11 11.61
C LEU A 396 -9.70 -26.03 10.09
N LYS A 397 -10.93 -25.78 9.62
CA LYS A 397 -11.27 -25.75 8.19
C LYS A 397 -12.23 -24.60 7.89
N GLN A 398 -12.34 -24.25 6.62
CA GLN A 398 -13.41 -23.40 6.13
C GLN A 398 -14.78 -23.97 6.52
N GLY A 399 -15.69 -23.10 6.96
CA GLY A 399 -17.04 -23.44 7.41
C GLY A 399 -17.14 -23.75 8.91
N ASP A 400 -16.02 -23.91 9.61
CA ASP A 400 -16.02 -24.05 11.07
C ASP A 400 -16.56 -22.77 11.74
N VAL A 401 -17.36 -22.93 12.79
CA VAL A 401 -17.97 -21.82 13.52
C VAL A 401 -17.36 -21.71 14.91
N ILE A 402 -16.66 -20.61 15.19
CA ILE A 402 -16.12 -20.28 16.51
C ILE A 402 -17.28 -19.80 17.39
N LEU A 403 -17.46 -20.48 18.53
CA LEU A 403 -18.48 -20.20 19.55
C LEU A 403 -17.87 -19.54 20.79
N SER A 404 -16.61 -19.84 21.13
CA SER A 404 -15.93 -19.26 22.28
C SER A 404 -14.42 -19.15 22.08
N ILE A 405 -13.80 -18.18 22.75
CA ILE A 405 -12.34 -17.99 22.82
C ILE A 405 -11.94 -18.00 24.30
N ASP A 406 -11.04 -18.90 24.67
CA ASP A 406 -10.57 -19.11 26.06
C ASP A 406 -11.72 -19.21 27.07
N GLY A 407 -12.78 -19.94 26.68
CA GLY A 407 -13.99 -20.16 27.49
C GLY A 407 -15.00 -19.01 27.48
N GLN A 408 -14.70 -17.88 26.84
CA GLN A 408 -15.63 -16.75 26.72
C GLN A 408 -16.43 -16.84 25.43
N SER A 409 -17.76 -16.75 25.53
CA SER A 409 -18.65 -16.75 24.37
C SER A 409 -18.39 -15.56 23.44
N VAL A 410 -18.43 -15.80 22.13
CA VAL A 410 -18.33 -14.75 21.10
C VAL A 410 -19.68 -14.12 20.75
N SER A 411 -20.80 -14.67 21.22
CA SER A 411 -22.14 -14.12 20.94
C SER A 411 -22.27 -12.70 21.52
N GLY A 412 -22.83 -11.79 20.70
CA GLY A 412 -22.96 -10.37 21.03
C GLY A 412 -21.64 -9.59 21.11
N LYS A 413 -20.50 -10.18 20.72
CA LYS A 413 -19.21 -9.49 20.66
C LYS A 413 -18.96 -8.89 19.28
N THR A 414 -18.22 -7.79 19.25
CA THR A 414 -17.79 -7.17 17.98
C THR A 414 -16.69 -7.99 17.32
N LEU A 415 -16.53 -7.85 16.00
CA LEU A 415 -15.42 -8.48 15.29
C LEU A 415 -14.06 -8.04 15.85
N ASP A 416 -13.90 -6.77 16.22
CA ASP A 416 -12.67 -6.27 16.84
C ASP A 416 -12.37 -6.98 18.15
N TRP A 417 -13.38 -7.20 18.99
CA TRP A 417 -13.21 -7.97 20.23
C TRP A 417 -12.67 -9.37 19.93
N VAL A 418 -13.23 -10.03 18.90
CA VAL A 418 -12.80 -11.38 18.48
C VAL A 418 -11.35 -11.35 17.98
N VAL A 419 -11.00 -10.41 17.11
CA VAL A 419 -9.65 -10.25 16.57
C VAL A 419 -8.64 -9.99 17.67
N ASP A 420 -8.95 -9.11 18.64
CA ASP A 420 -8.09 -8.81 19.78
C ASP A 420 -7.78 -10.04 20.65
N ARG A 421 -8.70 -11.00 20.74
CA ARG A 421 -8.51 -12.23 21.53
C ARG A 421 -7.89 -13.36 20.73
N ILE A 422 -8.13 -13.41 19.42
CA ILE A 422 -7.47 -14.37 18.53
C ILE A 422 -5.99 -14.01 18.38
N THR A 423 -5.68 -12.72 18.26
CA THR A 423 -4.31 -12.21 18.29
C THR A 423 -3.75 -12.25 19.71
N GLY A 424 -2.42 -12.20 19.84
CA GLY A 424 -1.76 -12.27 21.14
C GLY A 424 -0.26 -12.44 21.03
N ALA A 425 0.40 -12.66 22.17
CA ALA A 425 1.84 -12.87 22.20
C ALA A 425 2.23 -14.15 21.45
N GLU A 426 3.35 -14.10 20.72
CA GLU A 426 3.91 -15.26 20.04
C GLU A 426 4.27 -16.35 21.06
N GLY A 427 3.92 -17.60 20.77
CA GLY A 427 4.10 -18.72 21.69
C GLY A 427 3.00 -18.87 22.76
N SER A 428 2.05 -17.93 22.86
CA SER A 428 0.93 -18.07 23.80
C SER A 428 -0.10 -19.10 23.33
N ARG A 429 -0.72 -19.80 24.29
CA ARG A 429 -1.77 -20.79 24.03
C ARG A 429 -3.13 -20.10 23.90
N ILE A 430 -4.00 -20.66 23.05
CA ILE A 430 -5.40 -20.25 22.88
C ILE A 430 -6.29 -21.49 22.73
N VAL A 431 -7.47 -21.47 23.33
CA VAL A 431 -8.50 -22.50 23.20
C VAL A 431 -9.72 -21.93 22.49
N LEU A 432 -10.07 -22.49 21.35
CA LEU A 432 -11.30 -22.16 20.64
C LEU A 432 -12.36 -23.24 20.87
N GLY A 433 -13.56 -22.83 21.27
CA GLY A 433 -14.74 -23.68 21.17
C GLY A 433 -15.30 -23.56 19.76
N VAL A 434 -15.29 -24.64 18.99
CA VAL A 434 -15.62 -24.65 17.56
C VAL A 434 -16.74 -25.64 17.30
N ARG A 435 -17.65 -25.27 16.39
CA ARG A 435 -18.70 -26.13 15.85
C ARG A 435 -18.41 -26.43 14.38
N ARG A 436 -18.43 -27.72 14.03
CA ARG A 436 -18.44 -28.22 12.67
C ARG A 436 -19.70 -29.07 12.51
N ASP A 437 -20.59 -28.66 11.61
CA ASP A 437 -21.92 -29.24 11.47
C ASP A 437 -22.67 -29.25 12.82
N SER A 438 -23.05 -30.43 13.32
CA SER A 438 -23.72 -30.62 14.61
C SER A 438 -22.77 -30.94 15.77
N LYS A 439 -21.45 -30.99 15.56
CA LYS A 439 -20.47 -31.38 16.59
C LYS A 439 -19.71 -30.16 17.10
N THR A 440 -19.54 -30.09 18.42
CA THR A 440 -18.71 -29.09 19.08
C THR A 440 -17.44 -29.71 19.65
N ALA A 441 -16.33 -28.98 19.58
CA ALA A 441 -15.06 -29.41 20.13
C ALA A 441 -14.22 -28.20 20.59
N ASN A 442 -13.37 -28.41 21.58
CA ASN A 442 -12.34 -27.45 21.96
C ASN A 442 -11.07 -27.75 21.17
N VAL A 443 -10.61 -26.77 20.40
CA VAL A 443 -9.38 -26.85 19.62
C VAL A 443 -8.36 -25.95 20.28
N THR A 444 -7.24 -26.54 20.70
CA THR A 444 -6.14 -25.76 21.27
C THR A 444 -5.01 -25.62 20.27
N MET A 445 -4.45 -24.41 20.19
CA MET A 445 -3.25 -24.13 19.41
C MET A 445 -2.35 -23.12 20.11
N VAL A 446 -1.16 -22.95 19.56
CA VAL A 446 -0.17 -21.96 19.98
C VAL A 446 -0.14 -20.86 18.93
N ARG A 447 -0.28 -19.60 19.36
CA ARG A 447 -0.17 -18.44 18.46
C ARG A 447 1.24 -18.37 17.91
N SER A 448 1.37 -18.18 16.61
CA SER A 448 2.65 -17.96 15.94
C SER A 448 2.54 -16.78 14.99
N ARG A 449 3.68 -16.26 14.53
CA ARG A 449 3.68 -15.43 13.32
C ARG A 449 3.09 -16.25 12.18
N VAL A 450 2.12 -15.67 11.50
CA VAL A 450 1.58 -16.26 10.27
C VAL A 450 1.95 -15.34 9.13
N LYS A 451 2.79 -15.86 8.23
CA LYS A 451 3.17 -15.16 7.01
C LYS A 451 2.02 -15.30 6.02
N ILE A 452 1.44 -14.18 5.61
CA ILE A 452 0.48 -14.15 4.51
C ILE A 452 1.31 -14.04 3.24
N GLU A 453 1.57 -15.17 2.59
CA GLU A 453 2.26 -15.16 1.30
C GLU A 453 1.36 -14.55 0.24
N SER A 454 1.93 -13.66 -0.54
CA SER A 454 1.23 -13.02 -1.65
C SER A 454 1.10 -13.97 -2.84
N VAL A 455 2.06 -14.87 -3.03
CA VAL A 455 1.95 -16.05 -3.88
C VAL A 455 1.46 -17.22 -3.04
N SER A 456 0.16 -17.55 -3.14
CA SER A 456 -0.44 -18.57 -2.27
C SER A 456 -0.32 -20.00 -2.79
N GLU A 457 -0.08 -20.16 -4.10
CA GLU A 457 0.08 -21.45 -4.74
C GLU A 457 0.98 -21.32 -5.96
N TYR A 458 1.88 -22.28 -6.17
CA TYR A 458 2.52 -22.49 -7.45
C TYR A 458 2.75 -24.00 -7.67
N LYS A 459 2.46 -24.49 -8.87
CA LYS A 459 2.56 -25.92 -9.22
C LYS A 459 2.62 -26.13 -10.73
N MET A 460 3.08 -27.30 -11.14
CA MET A 460 2.87 -27.79 -12.50
C MET A 460 1.43 -28.29 -12.62
N VAL A 461 0.61 -27.67 -13.48
CA VAL A 461 -0.77 -28.11 -13.77
C VAL A 461 -0.83 -29.13 -14.90
N SER A 462 0.31 -29.36 -15.54
CA SER A 462 0.56 -30.42 -16.52
C SER A 462 2.07 -30.63 -16.65
N SER A 463 2.53 -31.52 -17.53
CA SER A 463 3.96 -31.77 -17.71
C SER A 463 4.78 -30.56 -18.19
N ASP A 464 4.14 -29.53 -18.74
CA ASP A 464 4.79 -28.40 -19.41
C ASP A 464 4.24 -27.03 -19.01
N VAL A 465 3.09 -26.96 -18.33
CA VAL A 465 2.47 -25.69 -17.91
C VAL A 465 2.61 -25.51 -16.40
N GLY A 466 3.32 -24.45 -16.01
CA GLY A 466 3.38 -23.95 -14.63
C GLY A 466 2.22 -23.01 -14.33
N TYR A 467 1.80 -22.99 -13.07
CA TYR A 467 0.72 -22.15 -12.56
C TYR A 467 1.21 -21.42 -11.31
N ILE A 468 0.87 -20.13 -11.21
CA ILE A 468 1.13 -19.29 -10.03
C ILE A 468 -0.16 -18.54 -9.66
N LYS A 469 -0.62 -18.66 -8.41
CA LYS A 469 -1.69 -17.86 -7.84
C LYS A 469 -1.11 -16.69 -7.06
N LEU A 470 -1.37 -15.47 -7.51
CA LEU A 470 -0.98 -14.24 -6.79
C LEU A 470 -2.24 -13.61 -6.18
N GLU A 471 -2.34 -13.64 -4.86
CA GLU A 471 -3.50 -13.14 -4.09
C GLU A 471 -3.50 -11.62 -3.95
N LYS A 472 -2.31 -11.00 -3.89
CA LYS A 472 -2.14 -9.56 -3.71
C LYS A 472 -0.77 -9.09 -4.23
N PHE A 473 -0.65 -7.82 -4.59
CA PHE A 473 0.63 -7.17 -4.86
C PHE A 473 1.18 -6.56 -3.55
N ALA A 474 2.00 -7.33 -2.83
CA ALA A 474 2.61 -6.94 -1.56
C ALA A 474 4.13 -6.70 -1.71
N GLN A 475 4.77 -6.15 -0.68
CA GLN A 475 6.20 -5.86 -0.71
C GLN A 475 7.04 -7.12 -0.98
N ALA A 476 6.67 -8.26 -0.39
CA ALA A 476 7.36 -9.53 -0.58
C ALA A 476 7.08 -10.24 -1.93
N SER A 477 6.09 -9.78 -2.72
CA SER A 477 5.64 -10.51 -3.92
C SER A 477 6.71 -10.70 -4.97
N SER A 478 7.65 -9.75 -5.10
CA SER A 478 8.71 -9.84 -6.09
C SER A 478 9.62 -11.05 -5.83
N GLU A 479 10.03 -11.25 -4.57
CA GLU A 479 10.86 -12.37 -4.15
C GLU A 479 10.08 -13.70 -4.19
N GLU A 480 8.82 -13.70 -3.76
CA GLU A 480 7.97 -14.89 -3.80
C GLU A 480 7.70 -15.36 -5.24
N MET A 481 7.49 -14.42 -6.16
CA MET A 481 7.34 -14.70 -7.58
C MET A 481 8.63 -15.30 -8.16
N ASP A 482 9.81 -14.77 -7.82
CA ASP A 482 11.08 -15.32 -8.31
C ASP A 482 11.30 -16.77 -7.83
N LYS A 483 11.01 -17.05 -6.56
CA LYS A 483 11.07 -18.41 -6.00
C LYS A 483 10.13 -19.36 -6.75
N ALA A 484 8.89 -18.94 -6.99
CA ALA A 484 7.91 -19.74 -7.72
C ALA A 484 8.36 -19.99 -9.18
N LEU A 485 8.82 -18.95 -9.89
CA LEU A 485 9.28 -19.06 -11.28
C LEU A 485 10.47 -20.00 -11.42
N TRP A 486 11.47 -19.90 -10.55
CA TRP A 486 12.63 -20.79 -10.58
C TRP A 486 12.27 -22.24 -10.21
N SER A 487 11.37 -22.44 -9.24
CA SER A 487 10.88 -23.78 -8.89
C SER A 487 10.16 -24.45 -10.07
N LEU A 488 9.27 -23.72 -10.74
CA LEU A 488 8.56 -24.21 -11.92
C LEU A 488 9.50 -24.45 -13.11
N HIS A 489 10.46 -23.54 -13.34
CA HIS A 489 11.48 -23.72 -14.37
C HIS A 489 12.28 -25.02 -14.15
N ASN A 490 12.75 -25.25 -12.93
CA ASN A 490 13.48 -26.47 -12.58
C ASN A 490 12.61 -27.74 -12.65
N SER A 491 11.29 -27.59 -12.58
CA SER A 491 10.31 -28.65 -12.79
C SER A 491 9.93 -28.88 -14.27
N GLY A 492 10.59 -28.18 -15.21
CA GLY A 492 10.38 -28.37 -16.65
C GLY A 492 9.32 -27.47 -17.28
N MET A 493 8.92 -26.37 -16.62
CA MET A 493 7.95 -25.40 -17.16
C MET A 493 8.38 -24.85 -18.53
N LYS A 494 7.47 -25.01 -19.51
CA LYS A 494 7.57 -24.45 -20.87
C LYS A 494 6.55 -23.35 -21.14
N SER A 495 5.52 -23.22 -20.32
CA SER A 495 4.49 -22.17 -20.43
C SER A 495 3.96 -21.84 -19.04
N LEU A 496 3.50 -20.61 -18.83
CA LEU A 496 3.11 -20.09 -17.51
C LEU A 496 1.69 -19.52 -17.52
N VAL A 497 0.90 -19.90 -16.52
CA VAL A 497 -0.37 -19.27 -16.16
C VAL A 497 -0.19 -18.49 -14.85
N ILE A 498 -0.47 -17.20 -14.85
CA ILE A 498 -0.56 -16.36 -13.63
C ILE A 498 -2.03 -16.09 -13.34
N ASP A 499 -2.50 -16.43 -12.16
CA ASP A 499 -3.88 -16.27 -11.75
C ASP A 499 -4.06 -15.07 -10.82
N LEU A 500 -4.77 -14.04 -11.30
CA LEU A 500 -5.12 -12.82 -10.57
C LEU A 500 -6.62 -12.73 -10.23
N ARG A 501 -7.38 -13.81 -10.44
CA ARG A 501 -8.82 -13.84 -10.09
C ARG A 501 -8.98 -13.61 -8.59
N GLY A 502 -9.88 -12.73 -8.17
CA GLY A 502 -10.05 -12.38 -6.76
C GLY A 502 -9.00 -11.41 -6.19
N ASN A 503 -7.93 -11.07 -6.94
CA ASN A 503 -6.85 -10.23 -6.43
C ASN A 503 -7.22 -8.73 -6.51
N PRO A 504 -7.45 -8.04 -5.37
CA PRO A 504 -7.91 -6.64 -5.34
C PRO A 504 -6.82 -5.61 -5.68
N GLY A 505 -5.62 -6.08 -6.03
CA GLY A 505 -4.45 -5.27 -6.36
C GLY A 505 -3.46 -5.19 -5.21
N GLY A 506 -2.94 -4.00 -4.94
CA GLY A 506 -1.90 -3.77 -3.96
C GLY A 506 -0.96 -2.65 -4.39
N LEU A 507 0.32 -2.78 -4.06
CA LEU A 507 1.33 -1.77 -4.32
C LEU A 507 1.58 -1.59 -5.84
N LEU A 508 1.53 -0.34 -6.29
CA LEU A 508 1.85 0.04 -7.67
C LEU A 508 3.29 -0.33 -8.03
N THR A 509 4.23 -0.07 -7.12
CA THR A 509 5.65 -0.41 -7.27
C THR A 509 5.85 -1.90 -7.54
N THR A 510 5.20 -2.76 -6.76
CA THR A 510 5.22 -4.21 -6.98
C THR A 510 4.62 -4.60 -8.33
N ALA A 511 3.54 -3.95 -8.79
CA ALA A 511 2.97 -4.22 -10.10
C ALA A 511 3.96 -3.91 -11.24
N ILE A 512 4.70 -2.80 -11.11
CA ILE A 512 5.75 -2.39 -12.05
C ILE A 512 6.91 -3.39 -12.01
N GLU A 513 7.39 -3.76 -10.81
CA GLU A 513 8.46 -4.75 -10.63
C GLU A 513 8.11 -6.10 -11.23
N LEU A 514 6.90 -6.62 -10.97
CA LEU A 514 6.44 -7.89 -11.54
C LEU A 514 6.27 -7.79 -13.06
N SER A 515 5.78 -6.66 -13.58
CA SER A 515 5.67 -6.44 -15.03
C SER A 515 7.04 -6.47 -15.71
N ASN A 516 8.06 -5.87 -15.09
CA ASN A 516 9.46 -5.87 -15.56
C ASN A 516 10.06 -7.29 -15.66
N LYS A 517 9.53 -8.29 -14.94
CA LYS A 517 10.00 -9.69 -15.09
C LYS A 517 9.62 -10.28 -16.44
N PHE A 518 8.63 -9.71 -17.14
CA PHE A 518 8.09 -10.24 -18.40
C PHE A 518 8.19 -9.27 -19.57
N LEU A 519 8.32 -7.96 -19.30
CA LEU A 519 8.39 -6.90 -20.31
C LEU A 519 9.80 -6.30 -20.38
N PRO A 520 10.51 -6.40 -21.52
CA PRO A 520 11.83 -5.80 -21.66
C PRO A 520 11.79 -4.30 -21.93
N SER A 521 10.68 -3.82 -22.49
CA SER A 521 10.45 -2.42 -22.88
C SER A 521 8.95 -2.15 -22.98
N GLY A 522 8.59 -0.88 -23.20
CA GLY A 522 7.21 -0.44 -23.37
C GLY A 522 6.62 0.18 -22.10
N THR A 523 5.52 0.91 -22.25
CA THR A 523 4.81 1.52 -21.11
C THR A 523 4.12 0.43 -20.31
N ILE A 524 4.23 0.49 -18.98
CA ILE A 524 3.48 -0.37 -18.04
C ILE A 524 2.17 0.32 -17.67
N VAL A 525 2.26 1.57 -17.21
CA VAL A 525 1.13 2.39 -16.79
C VAL A 525 1.50 3.85 -16.84
N SER A 526 0.50 4.72 -17.02
CA SER A 526 0.66 6.14 -16.73
C SER A 526 -0.43 6.63 -15.78
N THR A 527 -0.12 7.61 -14.95
CA THR A 527 -1.09 8.32 -14.12
C THR A 527 -1.31 9.72 -14.67
N ARG A 528 -2.56 10.19 -14.63
CA ARG A 528 -2.89 11.58 -14.94
C ARG A 528 -3.75 12.16 -13.84
N GLY A 529 -3.24 13.19 -13.19
CA GLY A 529 -3.92 13.99 -12.18
C GLY A 529 -3.86 15.48 -12.49
N ARG A 530 -4.30 16.30 -11.54
CA ARG A 530 -4.39 17.76 -11.69
C ARG A 530 -3.06 18.49 -11.51
N THR A 531 -2.09 17.86 -10.85
CA THR A 531 -0.77 18.45 -10.60
C THR A 531 0.33 17.60 -11.22
N ALA A 532 1.47 18.21 -11.51
CA ALA A 532 2.62 17.48 -12.07
C ALA A 532 3.06 16.31 -11.17
N GLY A 533 2.93 16.43 -9.84
CA GLY A 533 3.24 15.36 -8.90
C GLY A 533 2.23 14.19 -8.90
N ASP A 534 1.06 14.35 -9.54
CA ASP A 534 0.06 13.28 -9.70
C ASP A 534 0.13 12.66 -11.12
N GLN A 535 1.11 13.06 -11.92
CA GLN A 535 1.34 12.57 -13.28
C GLN A 535 2.65 11.79 -13.34
N SER A 536 2.60 10.56 -13.81
CA SER A 536 3.78 9.74 -14.06
C SER A 536 3.56 8.82 -15.27
N MET A 537 4.66 8.34 -15.84
CA MET A 537 4.65 7.30 -16.85
C MET A 537 5.73 6.30 -16.50
N GLU A 538 5.32 5.07 -16.24
CA GLU A 538 6.20 3.98 -15.84
C GLU A 538 6.44 3.09 -17.05
N THR A 539 7.70 2.90 -17.40
CA THR A 539 8.12 2.05 -18.52
C THR A 539 8.91 0.87 -18.02
N ALA A 540 8.82 -0.24 -18.76
CA ALA A 540 9.67 -1.39 -18.51
C ALA A 540 11.11 -1.09 -18.96
N THR A 541 12.09 -1.50 -18.15
CA THR A 541 13.52 -1.15 -18.34
C THR A 541 14.46 -2.33 -18.14
N TYR A 542 13.93 -3.53 -17.89
CA TYR A 542 14.75 -4.69 -17.53
C TYR A 542 14.97 -5.65 -18.71
N GLU A 543 16.21 -5.80 -19.18
CA GLU A 543 16.49 -6.60 -20.38
C GLU A 543 16.32 -8.12 -20.18
N GLN A 544 16.61 -8.62 -18.98
CA GLN A 544 16.59 -10.06 -18.67
C GLN A 544 15.20 -10.52 -18.23
N THR A 545 14.29 -10.66 -19.21
CA THR A 545 12.92 -11.10 -18.93
C THR A 545 12.72 -12.59 -19.13
N TRP A 546 11.73 -13.14 -18.44
CA TRP A 546 11.18 -14.46 -18.75
C TRP A 546 10.54 -14.41 -20.13
N LYS A 547 10.94 -15.32 -21.03
CA LYS A 547 10.42 -15.43 -22.41
C LYS A 547 9.41 -16.55 -22.59
N THR A 548 9.00 -17.18 -21.49
CA THR A 548 8.02 -18.26 -21.48
C THR A 548 6.65 -17.78 -21.97
N PRO A 549 5.93 -18.51 -22.84
CA PRO A 549 4.53 -18.25 -23.16
C PRO A 549 3.71 -17.98 -21.90
N LEU A 550 2.97 -16.87 -21.89
CA LEU A 550 2.31 -16.34 -20.69
C LEU A 550 0.82 -16.16 -20.92
N VAL A 551 0.02 -16.69 -20.00
CA VAL A 551 -1.42 -16.44 -19.89
C VAL A 551 -1.70 -15.85 -18.50
N VAL A 552 -2.57 -14.84 -18.43
CA VAL A 552 -2.99 -14.22 -17.17
C VAL A 552 -4.50 -14.40 -17.00
N LEU A 553 -4.92 -14.92 -15.85
CA LEU A 553 -6.32 -15.07 -15.49
C LEU A 553 -6.82 -13.84 -14.73
N VAL A 554 -7.97 -13.32 -15.12
CA VAL A 554 -8.65 -12.21 -14.44
C VAL A 554 -10.13 -12.50 -14.25
N ASP A 555 -10.72 -11.88 -13.24
CA ASP A 555 -12.17 -11.87 -13.02
C ASP A 555 -12.64 -10.49 -12.58
N LYS A 556 -13.95 -10.36 -12.34
CA LYS A 556 -14.57 -9.12 -11.84
C LYS A 556 -14.02 -8.59 -10.51
N ASN A 557 -13.23 -9.38 -9.78
CA ASN A 557 -12.60 -9.00 -8.52
C ASN A 557 -11.11 -8.65 -8.70
N SER A 558 -10.52 -8.92 -9.87
CA SER A 558 -9.20 -8.41 -10.25
C SER A 558 -9.26 -6.88 -10.36
N ALA A 559 -8.51 -6.17 -9.50
CA ALA A 559 -8.60 -4.71 -9.41
C ALA A 559 -7.23 -4.02 -9.28
N SER A 560 -7.15 -2.74 -9.65
CA SER A 560 -6.00 -1.85 -9.41
C SER A 560 -4.68 -2.43 -9.94
N ALA A 561 -3.69 -2.76 -9.09
CA ALA A 561 -2.41 -3.34 -9.51
C ALA A 561 -2.56 -4.58 -10.41
N SER A 562 -3.57 -5.43 -10.16
CA SER A 562 -3.88 -6.59 -11.03
C SER A 562 -4.25 -6.16 -12.44
N GLU A 563 -5.00 -5.06 -12.57
CA GLU A 563 -5.44 -4.51 -13.85
C GLU A 563 -4.29 -3.83 -14.59
N ILE A 564 -3.38 -3.19 -13.83
CA ILE A 564 -2.14 -2.62 -14.38
C ILE A 564 -1.27 -3.73 -14.97
N PHE A 565 -1.00 -4.78 -14.19
CA PHE A 565 -0.19 -5.91 -14.68
C PHE A 565 -0.85 -6.58 -15.90
N ALA A 566 -2.14 -6.89 -15.84
CA ALA A 566 -2.84 -7.51 -16.96
C ALA A 566 -2.86 -6.61 -18.21
N ALA A 567 -3.12 -5.30 -18.08
CA ALA A 567 -3.06 -4.36 -19.20
C ALA A 567 -1.65 -4.22 -19.77
N ALA A 568 -0.62 -4.18 -18.91
CA ALA A 568 0.78 -4.12 -19.32
C ALA A 568 1.16 -5.36 -20.15
N ILE A 569 0.80 -6.56 -19.68
CA ILE A 569 1.06 -7.81 -20.42
C ILE A 569 0.28 -7.87 -21.74
N GLN A 570 -1.00 -7.49 -21.72
CA GLN A 570 -1.88 -7.55 -22.89
C GLN A 570 -1.47 -6.54 -23.96
N GLU A 571 -1.36 -5.27 -23.59
CA GLU A 571 -1.25 -4.18 -24.55
C GLU A 571 0.17 -4.01 -25.10
N ASN A 572 1.20 -4.50 -24.40
CA ASN A 572 2.54 -4.69 -24.96
C ASN A 572 2.69 -6.00 -25.76
N GLY A 573 1.61 -6.80 -25.90
CA GLY A 573 1.62 -8.02 -26.70
C GLY A 573 2.50 -9.13 -26.13
N ARG A 574 2.62 -9.21 -24.80
CA ARG A 574 3.48 -10.19 -24.11
C ARG A 574 2.75 -11.47 -23.74
N GLY A 575 1.44 -11.42 -23.47
CA GLY A 575 0.66 -12.59 -23.04
C GLY A 575 -0.82 -12.45 -23.36
N ILE A 576 -1.56 -13.52 -23.11
CA ILE A 576 -3.02 -13.60 -23.36
C ILE A 576 -3.77 -13.44 -22.05
N ILE A 577 -4.82 -12.62 -22.03
CA ILE A 577 -5.71 -12.47 -20.88
C ILE A 577 -6.94 -13.37 -21.03
N VAL A 578 -7.25 -14.18 -20.04
CA VAL A 578 -8.38 -15.13 -20.05
C VAL A 578 -9.26 -14.92 -18.81
N GLY A 579 -10.58 -15.03 -18.96
CA GLY A 579 -11.52 -15.00 -17.84
C GLY A 579 -12.65 -14.00 -18.05
N GLU A 580 -12.95 -13.18 -17.04
CA GLU A 580 -14.01 -12.17 -17.11
C GLU A 580 -13.42 -10.75 -17.09
N ARG A 581 -14.21 -9.75 -17.49
CA ARG A 581 -13.80 -8.33 -17.39
C ARG A 581 -13.45 -7.99 -15.94
N SER A 582 -12.33 -7.28 -15.76
CA SER A 582 -11.85 -6.89 -14.43
C SER A 582 -12.66 -5.74 -13.81
N TYR A 583 -12.40 -5.43 -12.54
CA TYR A 583 -13.25 -4.56 -11.71
C TYR A 583 -13.38 -3.11 -12.20
N GLY A 584 -12.33 -2.52 -12.77
CA GLY A 584 -12.28 -1.13 -13.20
C GLY A 584 -11.83 -0.13 -12.13
N LYS A 585 -10.96 -0.53 -11.19
CA LYS A 585 -10.39 0.39 -10.17
C LYS A 585 -9.16 1.09 -10.77
N GLY A 586 -9.44 2.03 -11.68
CA GLY A 586 -8.43 2.82 -12.38
C GLY A 586 -8.09 4.17 -11.74
N THR A 587 -8.16 4.31 -10.41
CA THR A 587 -7.90 5.58 -9.71
C THR A 587 -6.78 5.46 -8.68
N VAL A 588 -6.02 6.53 -8.50
CA VAL A 588 -4.97 6.69 -7.48
C VAL A 588 -5.53 7.45 -6.29
N GLN A 589 -5.34 6.91 -5.09
CA GLN A 589 -5.66 7.61 -3.86
C GLN A 589 -4.38 8.10 -3.18
N THR A 590 -4.30 9.39 -2.92
CA THR A 590 -3.24 9.99 -2.11
C THR A 590 -3.74 10.17 -0.68
N HIS A 591 -2.90 9.82 0.27
CA HIS A 591 -3.11 10.00 1.70
C HIS A 591 -2.49 11.31 2.15
N PHE A 592 -3.29 12.25 2.64
CA PHE A 592 -2.84 13.54 3.17
C PHE A 592 -2.97 13.55 4.70
N PRO A 593 -1.86 13.50 5.44
CA PRO A 593 -1.90 13.71 6.89
C PRO A 593 -2.44 15.11 7.19
N LEU A 594 -3.42 15.20 8.08
CA LEU A 594 -4.00 16.48 8.46
C LEU A 594 -3.05 17.22 9.40
N GLN A 595 -2.99 18.55 9.26
CA GLN A 595 -2.17 19.40 10.12
C GLN A 595 -2.92 19.80 11.40
N ALA A 596 -4.25 19.91 11.31
CA ALA A 596 -5.07 20.37 12.44
C ALA A 596 -5.23 19.33 13.55
N VAL A 597 -5.21 18.04 13.18
CA VAL A 597 -5.46 16.89 14.07
C VAL A 597 -4.75 15.65 13.55
N SER A 598 -4.50 14.71 14.45
CA SER A 598 -4.13 13.33 14.11
C SER A 598 -5.21 12.66 13.25
N GLY A 599 -4.87 12.33 12.01
CA GLY A 599 -5.78 11.75 11.04
C GLY A 599 -5.26 11.90 9.61
N ASN A 600 -5.96 11.25 8.68
CA ASN A 600 -5.60 11.27 7.27
C ASN A 600 -6.82 11.52 6.39
N LEU A 601 -6.62 12.31 5.35
CA LEU A 601 -7.58 12.49 4.29
C LEU A 601 -7.12 11.73 3.05
N ARG A 602 -7.88 10.71 2.67
CA ARG A 602 -7.63 9.93 1.44
C ARG A 602 -8.47 10.52 0.31
N ILE A 603 -7.82 10.94 -0.78
CA ILE A 603 -8.48 11.60 -1.92
C ILE A 603 -8.04 10.95 -3.23
N THR A 604 -8.97 10.77 -4.17
CA THR A 604 -8.64 10.41 -5.55
C THR A 604 -8.00 11.58 -6.31
N THR A 605 -6.69 11.49 -6.56
CA THR A 605 -5.87 12.56 -7.15
C THR A 605 -5.54 12.34 -8.62
N ALA A 606 -5.53 11.08 -9.07
CA ALA A 606 -5.22 10.71 -10.44
C ALA A 606 -6.01 9.50 -10.93
N LYS A 607 -5.98 9.29 -12.25
CA LYS A 607 -6.47 8.09 -12.93
C LYS A 607 -5.32 7.33 -13.58
N PHE A 608 -5.44 6.00 -13.64
CA PHE A 608 -4.57 5.12 -14.39
C PHE A 608 -4.97 5.07 -15.87
N TYR A 609 -3.97 5.04 -16.72
CA TYR A 609 -4.08 4.82 -18.15
C TYR A 609 -3.20 3.63 -18.54
N SER A 610 -3.75 2.78 -19.40
CA SER A 610 -3.08 1.61 -19.94
C SER A 610 -1.88 1.99 -20.81
N PRO A 611 -1.03 1.04 -21.23
CA PRO A 611 0.07 1.30 -22.16
C PRO A 611 -0.34 2.03 -23.46
N LYS A 612 -1.54 1.74 -23.99
CA LYS A 612 -2.10 2.41 -25.17
C LYS A 612 -2.86 3.70 -24.84
N GLY A 613 -2.78 4.19 -23.61
CA GLY A 613 -3.39 5.46 -23.19
C GLY A 613 -4.89 5.40 -22.93
N ARG A 614 -5.48 4.20 -22.76
CA ARG A 614 -6.91 4.04 -22.45
C ARG A 614 -7.15 4.28 -20.97
N GLU A 615 -8.18 5.06 -20.62
CA GLU A 615 -8.59 5.27 -19.23
C GLU A 615 -9.08 3.96 -18.62
N MET A 616 -8.51 3.58 -17.47
CA MET A 616 -8.84 2.32 -16.79
C MET A 616 -10.00 2.45 -15.80
N ALA A 617 -10.29 3.67 -15.33
CA ALA A 617 -11.32 3.93 -14.33
C ALA A 617 -12.71 3.57 -14.88
N GLY A 618 -13.41 2.64 -14.23
CA GLY A 618 -14.70 2.10 -14.69
C GLY A 618 -14.60 1.14 -15.89
N ALA A 619 -13.50 1.17 -16.65
CA ALA A 619 -13.29 0.31 -17.82
C ALA A 619 -12.70 -1.07 -17.45
N GLY A 620 -11.63 -1.08 -16.65
CA GLY A 620 -10.87 -2.30 -16.34
C GLY A 620 -10.15 -2.89 -17.57
N VAL A 621 -9.87 -4.19 -17.52
CA VAL A 621 -9.24 -5.01 -18.57
C VAL A 621 -10.29 -5.96 -19.13
N THR A 622 -10.49 -5.91 -20.45
CA THR A 622 -11.30 -6.89 -21.17
C THR A 622 -10.41 -8.07 -21.54
N PRO A 623 -10.78 -9.31 -21.17
CA PRO A 623 -9.98 -10.48 -21.51
C PRO A 623 -9.94 -10.70 -23.03
N ASP A 624 -8.82 -11.20 -23.54
CA ASP A 624 -8.70 -11.66 -24.94
C ASP A 624 -9.64 -12.83 -25.23
N ILE A 625 -9.87 -13.67 -24.22
CA ILE A 625 -10.76 -14.83 -24.29
C ILE A 625 -11.67 -14.80 -23.07
N ALA A 626 -12.94 -14.48 -23.32
CA ALA A 626 -13.96 -14.44 -22.28
C ALA A 626 -14.39 -15.87 -21.89
N VAL A 627 -14.22 -16.22 -20.62
CA VAL A 627 -14.64 -17.50 -20.03
C VAL A 627 -15.13 -17.23 -18.61
N ALA A 628 -16.28 -17.79 -18.24
CA ALA A 628 -16.79 -17.75 -16.88
C ALA A 628 -17.03 -19.17 -16.37
N ASN A 629 -16.82 -19.40 -15.08
CA ASN A 629 -17.18 -20.67 -14.46
C ASN A 629 -18.70 -20.72 -14.30
N SER A 630 -19.36 -21.60 -15.05
CA SER A 630 -20.82 -21.76 -15.05
C SER A 630 -21.32 -22.81 -14.04
N ASN A 631 -20.45 -23.71 -13.57
CA ASN A 631 -20.80 -24.83 -12.68
C ASN A 631 -19.82 -24.94 -11.49
N VAL A 632 -20.33 -25.46 -10.36
CA VAL A 632 -19.52 -25.75 -9.16
C VAL A 632 -18.75 -27.05 -9.38
N GLY A 633 -17.41 -26.99 -9.37
CA GLY A 633 -16.54 -28.19 -9.39
C GLY A 633 -15.55 -28.27 -10.55
N GLU A 634 -15.73 -27.48 -11.62
CA GLU A 634 -14.80 -27.39 -12.74
C GLU A 634 -14.24 -25.97 -12.88
N ASP A 635 -12.92 -25.84 -13.08
CA ASP A 635 -12.27 -24.55 -13.35
C ASP A 635 -12.04 -24.39 -14.86
N LEU A 636 -13.11 -24.04 -15.58
CA LEU A 636 -13.10 -23.87 -17.04
C LEU A 636 -12.14 -22.76 -17.48
N VAL A 637 -11.97 -21.73 -16.66
CA VAL A 637 -11.03 -20.64 -16.92
C VAL A 637 -9.59 -21.13 -16.89
N LEU A 638 -9.21 -21.92 -15.88
CA LEU A 638 -7.88 -22.52 -15.80
C LEU A 638 -7.65 -23.55 -16.91
N GLN A 639 -8.65 -24.38 -17.22
CA GLN A 639 -8.57 -25.32 -18.33
C GLN A 639 -8.29 -24.59 -19.64
N ARG A 640 -9.08 -23.56 -19.96
CA ARG A 640 -8.89 -22.77 -21.18
C ARG A 640 -7.52 -22.09 -21.22
N ALA A 641 -7.08 -21.53 -20.10
CA ALA A 641 -5.75 -20.92 -20.03
C ALA A 641 -4.61 -21.92 -20.23
N THR A 642 -4.77 -23.16 -19.75
CA THR A 642 -3.78 -24.22 -19.94
C THR A 642 -3.70 -24.65 -21.41
N GLU A 643 -4.83 -24.68 -22.13
CA GLU A 643 -4.86 -24.89 -23.59
C GLU A 643 -4.16 -23.73 -24.33
N GLU A 644 -4.50 -22.49 -23.96
CA GLU A 644 -3.94 -21.30 -24.60
C GLU A 644 -2.46 -21.10 -24.32
N ALA A 645 -1.98 -21.51 -23.15
CA ALA A 645 -0.57 -21.48 -22.82
C ALA A 645 0.28 -22.30 -23.82
N ARG A 646 -0.31 -23.35 -24.42
CA ARG A 646 0.34 -24.18 -25.45
C ARG A 646 0.10 -23.70 -26.88
N SER A 647 -0.74 -22.68 -27.08
CA SER A 647 -1.15 -22.27 -28.42
C SER A 647 0.00 -21.58 -29.16
N GLY A 648 0.00 -21.67 -30.49
CA GLY A 648 0.94 -20.92 -31.33
C GLY A 648 0.83 -19.41 -31.12
N ARG A 649 -0.36 -18.91 -30.71
CA ARG A 649 -0.55 -17.51 -30.35
C ARG A 649 0.30 -17.12 -29.14
N ALA A 650 0.26 -17.90 -28.05
CA ALA A 650 1.05 -17.59 -26.84
C ALA A 650 2.56 -17.69 -27.12
N GLN A 651 2.98 -18.66 -27.92
CA GLN A 651 4.38 -18.80 -28.36
C GLN A 651 4.85 -17.60 -29.19
N ASN A 652 4.02 -17.13 -30.12
CA ASN A 652 4.34 -15.96 -30.93
C ASN A 652 4.46 -14.68 -30.09
N LEU A 653 3.55 -14.45 -29.14
CA LEU A 653 3.59 -13.28 -28.25
C LEU A 653 4.84 -13.26 -27.37
N ALA A 654 5.25 -14.42 -26.86
CA ALA A 654 6.50 -14.59 -26.13
C ALA A 654 7.74 -14.18 -26.95
N GLN A 655 7.75 -14.51 -28.25
CA GLN A 655 8.84 -14.16 -29.16
C GLN A 655 8.78 -12.70 -29.64
N SER A 656 7.60 -12.17 -29.94
CA SER A 656 7.41 -10.81 -30.45
C SER A 656 7.61 -9.74 -29.39
N GLY A 657 7.21 -10.01 -28.14
CA GLY A 657 7.48 -9.13 -27.00
C GLY A 657 8.97 -8.88 -26.76
N SER A 658 9.84 -9.76 -27.25
CA SER A 658 11.30 -9.58 -27.22
C SER A 658 11.86 -8.70 -28.36
N ARG A 659 11.05 -8.39 -29.40
CA ARG A 659 11.49 -7.70 -30.63
C ARG A 659 11.06 -6.23 -30.75
N ASN A 660 10.10 -5.75 -29.94
CA ASN A 660 9.66 -4.34 -29.97
C ASN A 660 10.67 -3.41 -29.26
N GLN A 661 11.90 -3.35 -29.78
CA GLN A 661 12.99 -2.49 -29.32
C GLN A 661 12.95 -1.07 -29.92
N THR A 662 11.97 -0.74 -30.77
CA THR A 662 12.06 0.46 -31.65
C THR A 662 10.75 1.21 -31.88
N GLN A 663 9.91 1.38 -30.86
CA GLN A 663 8.87 2.42 -30.91
C GLN A 663 9.21 3.55 -29.94
N THR A 664 9.68 4.67 -30.51
CA THR A 664 9.74 5.98 -29.86
C THR A 664 8.31 6.42 -29.53
N TYR A 665 8.00 6.52 -28.23
CA TYR A 665 6.73 7.07 -27.75
C TYR A 665 6.83 8.59 -27.54
N PRO A 666 5.72 9.33 -27.64
CA PRO A 666 5.73 10.79 -27.58
C PRO A 666 6.29 11.29 -26.25
N SER A 667 7.13 12.32 -26.31
CA SER A 667 7.63 13.00 -25.11
C SER A 667 6.48 13.67 -24.34
N LEU A 668 6.63 13.76 -23.02
CA LEU A 668 5.72 14.45 -22.09
C LEU A 668 5.37 15.89 -22.51
N SER A 669 6.16 16.50 -23.40
CA SER A 669 5.93 17.83 -23.97
C SER A 669 4.81 17.91 -25.02
N SER A 670 4.10 16.81 -25.29
CA SER A 670 3.02 16.75 -26.30
C SER A 670 1.61 16.54 -25.71
N PHE A 671 1.46 16.58 -24.39
CA PHE A 671 0.18 16.41 -23.68
C PHE A 671 -0.24 17.64 -22.89
#